data_AF-E5A6I7-F1
#
_entry.id   AF-E5A6I7-F1
#
_cell.length_a   1.000
_cell.length_b   1.000
_cell.length_c   1.000
_cell.angle_alpha   90.00
_cell.angle_beta   90.00
_cell.angle_gamma   90.00
#
_symmetry.space_group_name_H-M   'P 1'
#
loop_
_entity.id
_entity.type
_entity.pdbx_description
1 polymer ?
#
loop_
_entity_poly.entity_id
_entity_poly.type
_entity_poly.pdbx_seq_one_letter_code
_entity_poly.pdbx_strand_id
1 'polypeptide(L)'
;MSAAFMSIPPSIVVIENQATEQALTRSSPLEDLISSNDQLTGMDALELRGWASQNPLVPARDLNDTLGKVLLSTFNGDWDALQSYVNSRVSELGDDEAATEMIRDELYAARWGATRLPIYNVVLQFFFFNPENEAKLLDLTRYLTANIQVPVTGTDATGATALYWSISTKPFAVPSFAQLLFDAGGSVNTRNRFGGNTGSEIAQADIHGDTTKNVEMMKWFVQHGGDVHAKDNDGMNVRILVDMMKKKVPGMDVVLVKGRGKREEGECENCGRIEALRIPQNTFAGAQHSPKMRLNPNNDATSFPKRSQLPHVSGTPEGAAWFWGGSDELGRLNLLTTERIAKATQDNVKTGEVVPLDLPLNIPGPTFFGRMPMKHRIKSIGKGAFDDEIELNTQSSSQWDGFRHFADPKTGCHYNGVASDEILAEIEGDDKDQEQCHGNTTARKEIKPRRLGIDAWAKRGIVGRGVLLDVYTWSQSNGKSYNPFNTHHITAADLIACAKSQNTTLQTGDILLIRTGWLAHYFSLTSSQKTAQSQFDLNAHTYAGLEASDSMKDFLYDNYFAAAACDNANFEAWPPPSFQESLHASLLPLWGMPIGELWDLERLARVCKEKERWTFLLTSAPGNVPGGVGSSPNALALF
;
A
#
# COMPACT_ATOMS: atom_id res chain seq x y z
N MET A 1 -46.52 -15.29 14.61
CA MET A 1 -46.08 -16.53 15.29
C MET A 1 -44.74 -16.24 15.94
N SER A 2 -44.60 -16.60 17.22
CA SER A 2 -43.48 -16.22 18.10
C SER A 2 -42.13 -16.71 17.56
N ALA A 3 -41.19 -15.78 17.35
CA ALA A 3 -39.84 -16.06 16.87
C ALA A 3 -38.95 -16.46 18.06
N ALA A 4 -38.64 -17.75 18.16
CA ALA A 4 -37.63 -18.24 19.08
C ALA A 4 -36.24 -17.99 18.46
N PHE A 5 -35.55 -16.94 18.92
CA PHE A 5 -34.12 -16.76 18.67
C PHE A 5 -33.35 -17.77 19.49
N MET A 6 -32.92 -18.88 18.88
CA MET A 6 -31.96 -19.81 19.49
C MET A 6 -30.57 -19.18 19.46
N SER A 7 -30.02 -18.92 20.65
CA SER A 7 -28.62 -18.57 20.84
C SER A 7 -27.72 -19.76 20.46
N ILE A 8 -26.71 -19.50 19.65
CA ILE A 8 -25.65 -20.46 19.33
C ILE A 8 -24.73 -20.56 20.56
N PRO A 9 -24.48 -21.75 21.13
CA PRO A 9 -23.66 -21.88 22.34
C PRO A 9 -22.16 -21.65 22.04
N PRO A 10 -21.41 -20.98 22.93
CA PRO A 10 -19.97 -20.80 22.78
C PRO A 10 -19.26 -22.12 23.10
N SER A 11 -18.74 -22.81 22.09
CA SER A 11 -17.86 -23.96 22.29
C SER A 11 -16.42 -23.45 22.42
N ILE A 12 -16.02 -23.10 23.64
CA ILE A 12 -14.65 -22.69 23.98
C ILE A 12 -13.83 -23.98 24.20
N VAL A 13 -12.73 -24.13 23.46
CA VAL A 13 -11.63 -25.03 23.85
C VAL A 13 -10.58 -24.16 24.51
N VAL A 14 -10.49 -24.22 25.84
CA VAL A 14 -9.29 -23.81 26.57
C VAL A 14 -8.27 -24.91 26.34
N ILE A 15 -7.23 -24.63 25.55
CA ILE A 15 -6.05 -25.48 25.49
C ILE A 15 -5.19 -25.06 26.69
N GLU A 16 -5.21 -25.88 27.74
CA GLU A 16 -4.21 -25.80 28.82
C GLU A 16 -2.84 -26.10 28.23
N ASN A 17 -2.11 -25.06 27.84
CA ASN A 17 -0.71 -25.17 27.52
C ASN A 17 0.08 -24.91 28.81
N GLN A 18 0.86 -25.90 29.25
CA GLN A 18 1.89 -25.70 30.27
C GLN A 18 3.02 -24.85 29.70
N ALA A 19 2.74 -23.57 29.50
CA ALA A 19 3.73 -22.53 29.27
C ALA A 19 3.75 -21.65 30.52
N THR A 20 4.95 -21.49 31.08
CA THR A 20 5.32 -20.64 32.21
C THR A 20 4.44 -19.40 32.37
N GLU A 21 3.92 -19.19 33.59
CA GLU A 21 3.18 -18.00 34.04
C GLU A 21 3.92 -16.69 33.69
N GLN A 22 3.66 -16.14 32.50
CA GLN A 22 3.65 -14.71 32.27
C GLN A 22 2.18 -14.32 32.17
N ALA A 23 1.73 -13.50 33.13
CA ALA A 23 0.37 -13.00 33.15
C ALA A 23 0.09 -12.25 31.83
N LEU A 24 -0.76 -12.82 30.98
CA LEU A 24 -1.23 -12.21 29.73
C LEU A 24 -2.15 -11.02 30.08
N THR A 25 -1.55 -9.86 30.30
CA THR A 25 -2.31 -8.61 30.52
C THR A 25 -2.78 -8.05 29.19
N ARG A 26 -4.07 -7.68 29.11
CA ARG A 26 -4.68 -6.92 28.01
C ARG A 26 -3.85 -5.67 27.69
N SER A 27 -3.50 -5.49 26.42
CA SER A 27 -2.78 -4.30 25.95
C SER A 27 -3.71 -3.17 25.53
N SER A 28 -4.86 -3.49 24.90
CA SER A 28 -5.69 -2.49 24.22
C SER A 28 -7.16 -2.49 24.69
N PRO A 29 -7.81 -1.32 24.81
CA PRO A 29 -9.27 -1.19 24.88
C PRO A 29 -9.96 -1.88 23.69
N LEU A 30 -11.17 -2.42 23.90
CA LEU A 30 -11.89 -3.19 22.88
C LEU A 30 -12.36 -2.28 21.75
N GLU A 31 -12.70 -1.03 22.08
CA GLU A 31 -13.03 0.03 21.14
C GLU A 31 -11.87 0.31 20.16
N ASP A 32 -10.64 0.24 20.64
CA ASP A 32 -9.44 0.40 19.81
C ASP A 32 -9.24 -0.82 18.90
N LEU A 33 -9.50 -2.03 19.41
CA LEU A 33 -9.47 -3.26 18.60
C LEU A 33 -10.53 -3.24 17.48
N ILE A 34 -11.73 -2.74 17.76
CA ILE A 34 -12.85 -2.67 16.79
C ILE A 34 -12.56 -1.62 15.70
N SER A 35 -11.98 -0.49 16.08
CA SER A 35 -11.74 0.65 15.17
C SER A 35 -10.49 0.48 14.32
N SER A 36 -9.48 -0.25 14.81
CA SER A 36 -8.24 -0.56 14.11
C SER A 36 -8.38 -1.68 13.06
N ASN A 37 -7.43 -1.75 12.12
CA ASN A 37 -7.21 -2.87 11.20
C ASN A 37 -5.88 -3.61 11.47
N ASP A 38 -5.25 -3.35 12.62
CA ASP A 38 -3.96 -3.93 12.98
C ASP A 38 -4.03 -5.46 13.10
N GLN A 39 -2.88 -6.08 12.87
CA GLN A 39 -2.67 -7.49 13.15
C GLN A 39 -2.60 -7.70 14.67
N LEU A 40 -3.32 -8.70 15.16
CA LEU A 40 -3.52 -9.00 16.58
C LEU A 40 -2.90 -10.37 16.92
N THR A 41 -2.47 -10.50 18.17
CA THR A 41 -1.93 -11.74 18.78
C THR A 41 -2.52 -11.94 20.17
N GLY A 42 -2.40 -13.15 20.72
CA GLY A 42 -2.69 -13.42 22.12
C GLY A 42 -4.08 -12.95 22.59
N MET A 43 -4.13 -12.24 23.72
CA MET A 43 -5.40 -11.85 24.36
C MET A 43 -6.22 -10.83 23.55
N ASP A 44 -5.57 -9.90 22.85
CA ASP A 44 -6.28 -8.91 22.02
C ASP A 44 -6.97 -9.61 20.83
N ALA A 45 -6.34 -10.65 20.26
CA ALA A 45 -6.94 -11.48 19.23
C ALA A 45 -8.16 -12.26 19.74
N LEU A 46 -8.03 -12.89 20.93
CA LEU A 46 -9.13 -13.62 21.59
C LEU A 46 -10.31 -12.72 21.92
N GLU A 47 -10.04 -11.51 22.41
CA GLU A 47 -11.07 -10.55 22.80
C GLU A 47 -11.90 -10.09 21.58
N LEU A 48 -11.23 -9.68 20.49
CA LEU A 48 -11.94 -9.27 19.26
C LEU A 48 -12.76 -10.43 18.68
N ARG A 49 -12.21 -11.65 18.68
CA ARG A 49 -12.90 -12.86 18.20
C ARG A 49 -14.14 -13.17 19.06
N GLY A 50 -14.01 -13.07 20.38
CA GLY A 50 -15.10 -13.25 21.34
C GLY A 50 -16.19 -12.20 21.16
N TRP A 51 -15.81 -10.93 21.07
CA TRP A 51 -16.73 -9.83 20.83
C TRP A 51 -17.47 -9.95 19.49
N ALA A 52 -16.77 -10.27 18.40
CA ALA A 52 -17.38 -10.42 17.08
C ALA A 52 -18.42 -11.55 17.08
N SER A 53 -18.15 -12.65 17.81
CA SER A 53 -19.09 -13.77 17.96
C SER A 53 -20.35 -13.40 18.75
N GLN A 54 -20.24 -12.48 19.71
CA GLN A 54 -21.36 -12.00 20.53
C GLN A 54 -22.17 -10.89 19.85
N ASN A 55 -21.63 -10.27 18.80
CA ASN A 55 -22.25 -9.15 18.11
C ASN A 55 -22.53 -9.46 16.63
N PRO A 56 -23.27 -10.54 16.31
CA PRO A 56 -23.60 -10.86 14.93
C PRO A 56 -24.48 -9.77 14.30
N LEU A 57 -24.43 -9.69 12.97
CA LEU A 57 -25.39 -8.90 12.21
C LEU A 57 -26.79 -9.47 12.39
N VAL A 58 -27.73 -8.61 12.76
CA VAL A 58 -29.17 -8.89 12.83
C VAL A 58 -29.84 -8.11 11.72
N PRO A 59 -30.31 -8.74 10.62
CA PRO A 59 -30.79 -8.03 9.44
C PRO A 59 -31.82 -6.93 9.73
N ALA A 60 -32.85 -7.23 10.54
CA ALA A 60 -33.89 -6.27 10.89
C ALA A 60 -33.42 -5.07 11.75
N ARG A 61 -32.27 -5.20 12.44
CA ARG A 61 -31.67 -4.14 13.27
C ARG A 61 -30.66 -3.32 12.47
N ASP A 62 -29.80 -4.00 11.73
CA ASP A 62 -28.57 -3.44 11.20
C ASP A 62 -28.66 -3.00 9.73
N LEU A 63 -29.60 -3.55 8.95
CA LEU A 63 -29.83 -3.15 7.56
C LEU A 63 -30.81 -1.97 7.48
N ASN A 64 -30.42 -0.82 8.03
CA ASN A 64 -31.30 0.32 8.29
C ASN A 64 -31.08 1.55 7.39
N ASP A 65 -29.94 1.62 6.70
CA ASP A 65 -29.67 2.60 5.66
C ASP A 65 -30.41 2.24 4.35
N THR A 66 -30.31 3.10 3.33
CA THR A 66 -31.06 2.92 2.08
C THR A 66 -30.73 1.58 1.40
N LEU A 67 -29.44 1.31 1.20
CA LEU A 67 -28.98 0.06 0.57
C LEU A 67 -29.24 -1.16 1.45
N GLY A 68 -29.07 -1.05 2.77
CA GLY A 68 -29.41 -2.10 3.73
C GLY A 68 -30.89 -2.46 3.67
N LYS A 69 -31.80 -1.48 3.62
CA LYS A 69 -33.24 -1.74 3.44
C LYS A 69 -33.54 -2.47 2.15
N VAL A 70 -32.82 -2.18 1.06
CA VAL A 70 -32.94 -2.91 -0.21
C VAL A 70 -32.49 -4.37 -0.05
N LEU A 71 -31.38 -4.62 0.65
CA LEU A 71 -30.95 -5.97 0.99
C LEU A 71 -31.91 -6.69 1.94
N LEU A 72 -32.56 -5.96 2.86
CA LEU A 72 -33.57 -6.49 3.76
C LEU A 72 -34.87 -6.86 3.00
N SER A 73 -35.26 -6.07 1.99
CA SER A 73 -36.36 -6.45 1.08
C SER A 73 -36.01 -7.72 0.31
N THR A 74 -34.77 -7.82 -0.19
CA THR A 74 -34.25 -9.02 -0.85
C THR A 74 -34.30 -10.23 0.08
N PHE A 75 -33.87 -10.06 1.33
CA PHE A 75 -33.95 -11.08 2.39
C PHE A 75 -35.38 -11.56 2.66
N ASN A 76 -36.36 -10.64 2.57
CA ASN A 76 -37.79 -10.93 2.76
C ASN A 76 -38.49 -11.43 1.50
N GLY A 77 -37.76 -11.71 0.41
CA GLY A 77 -38.27 -12.36 -0.79
C GLY A 77 -38.53 -11.44 -1.99
N ASP A 78 -38.20 -10.15 -1.89
CA ASP A 78 -38.22 -9.23 -3.04
C ASP A 78 -36.88 -9.26 -3.80
N TRP A 79 -36.73 -10.29 -4.64
CA TRP A 79 -35.46 -10.62 -5.30
C TRP A 79 -35.00 -9.59 -6.34
N ASP A 80 -35.91 -8.72 -6.81
CA ASP A 80 -35.62 -7.70 -7.80
C ASP A 80 -35.21 -6.36 -7.14
N ALA A 81 -35.31 -6.24 -5.82
CA ALA A 81 -35.08 -4.99 -5.09
C ALA A 81 -33.68 -4.40 -5.34
N LEU A 82 -32.63 -5.24 -5.24
CA LEU A 82 -31.25 -4.76 -5.44
C LEU A 82 -30.98 -4.34 -6.88
N GLN A 83 -31.44 -5.14 -7.85
CA GLN A 83 -31.28 -4.82 -9.26
C GLN A 83 -32.05 -3.54 -9.63
N SER A 84 -33.27 -3.38 -9.09
CA SER A 84 -34.08 -2.17 -9.29
C SER A 84 -33.41 -0.93 -8.69
N TYR A 85 -32.83 -1.06 -7.49
CA TYR A 85 -32.04 -0.01 -6.86
C TYR A 85 -30.87 0.42 -7.74
N VAL A 86 -30.04 -0.55 -8.16
CA VAL A 86 -28.86 -0.28 -9.00
C VAL A 86 -29.27 0.38 -10.31
N ASN A 87 -30.27 -0.15 -11.02
CA ASN A 87 -30.74 0.41 -12.28
C ASN A 87 -31.27 1.85 -12.13
N SER A 88 -32.03 2.13 -11.07
CA SER A 88 -32.52 3.49 -10.79
C SER A 88 -31.36 4.45 -10.55
N ARG A 89 -30.37 4.03 -9.77
CA ARG A 89 -29.22 4.86 -9.39
C ARG A 89 -28.29 5.12 -10.57
N VAL A 90 -28.04 4.12 -11.41
CA VAL A 90 -27.29 4.27 -12.65
C VAL A 90 -27.99 5.24 -13.60
N SER A 91 -29.32 5.14 -13.73
CA SER A 91 -30.11 6.07 -14.53
C SER A 91 -30.07 7.51 -13.99
N GLU A 92 -30.10 7.70 -12.66
CA GLU A 92 -29.97 9.02 -12.02
C GLU A 92 -28.60 9.67 -12.27
N LEU A 93 -27.56 8.86 -12.46
CA LEU A 93 -26.17 9.30 -12.63
C LEU A 93 -25.74 9.46 -14.09
N GLY A 94 -26.60 9.16 -15.07
CA GLY A 94 -26.34 9.40 -16.50
C GLY A 94 -26.26 8.16 -17.39
N ASP A 95 -26.51 6.97 -16.85
CA ASP A 95 -26.58 5.68 -17.58
C ASP A 95 -25.33 5.33 -18.40
N ASP A 96 -24.15 5.64 -17.85
CA ASP A 96 -22.86 5.34 -18.45
C ASP A 96 -22.01 4.41 -17.57
N GLU A 97 -20.82 4.06 -18.08
CA GLU A 97 -19.90 3.17 -17.37
C GLU A 97 -19.39 3.79 -16.06
N ALA A 98 -19.24 5.13 -16.02
CA ALA A 98 -18.83 5.86 -14.82
C ALA A 98 -19.93 5.80 -13.74
N ALA A 99 -21.20 5.95 -14.10
CA ALA A 99 -22.33 5.74 -13.20
C ALA A 99 -22.35 4.33 -12.63
N THR A 100 -22.11 3.31 -13.46
CA THR A 100 -22.04 1.91 -13.02
C THR A 100 -20.86 1.69 -12.06
N GLU A 101 -19.72 2.33 -12.32
CA GLU A 101 -18.54 2.30 -11.44
C GLU A 101 -18.79 2.96 -10.09
N MET A 102 -19.44 4.13 -10.07
CA MET A 102 -19.83 4.79 -8.82
C MET A 102 -20.74 3.91 -7.97
N ILE A 103 -21.71 3.21 -8.58
CA ILE A 103 -22.58 2.29 -7.84
C ILE A 103 -21.84 1.03 -7.39
N ARG A 104 -20.91 0.51 -8.19
CA ARG A 104 -20.02 -0.58 -7.78
C ARG A 104 -19.23 -0.20 -6.52
N ASP A 105 -18.69 1.01 -6.47
CA ASP A 105 -17.93 1.51 -5.33
C ASP A 105 -18.82 1.75 -4.10
N GLU A 106 -20.05 2.26 -4.30
CA GLU A 106 -21.05 2.40 -3.24
C GLU A 106 -21.36 1.04 -2.60
N LEU A 107 -21.65 0.02 -3.42
CA LEU A 107 -21.92 -1.35 -2.98
C LEU A 107 -20.70 -1.98 -2.27
N TYR A 108 -19.49 -1.69 -2.76
CA TYR A 108 -18.24 -2.19 -2.16
C TYR A 108 -17.90 -1.51 -0.84
N ALA A 109 -18.21 -0.22 -0.69
CA ALA A 109 -17.91 0.56 0.51
C ALA A 109 -18.89 0.28 1.66
N ALA A 110 -20.11 -0.15 1.37
CA ALA A 110 -21.15 -0.35 2.37
C ALA A 110 -20.79 -1.40 3.45
N ARG A 111 -21.06 -1.07 4.71
CA ARG A 111 -20.74 -1.91 5.88
C ARG A 111 -21.91 -1.93 6.84
N TRP A 112 -22.31 -3.12 7.31
CA TRP A 112 -23.45 -3.27 8.21
C TRP A 112 -23.12 -3.99 9.51
N GLY A 113 -23.83 -3.59 10.57
CA GLY A 113 -23.71 -4.17 11.91
C GLY A 113 -22.40 -3.84 12.62
N ALA A 114 -22.28 -4.31 13.86
CA ALA A 114 -21.14 -4.02 14.72
C ALA A 114 -19.81 -4.50 14.11
N THR A 115 -19.82 -5.68 13.47
CA THR A 115 -18.62 -6.25 12.84
C THR A 115 -18.32 -5.69 11.44
N ARG A 116 -19.03 -4.64 10.99
CA ARG A 116 -18.80 -3.98 9.69
C ARG A 116 -18.82 -4.99 8.53
N LEU A 117 -19.88 -5.79 8.41
CA LEU A 117 -19.96 -6.80 7.34
C LEU A 117 -20.09 -6.12 5.96
N PRO A 118 -19.24 -6.47 4.98
CA PRO A 118 -19.43 -6.06 3.58
C PRO A 118 -20.58 -6.84 2.93
N ILE A 119 -21.02 -6.39 1.75
CA ILE A 119 -22.22 -6.92 1.06
C ILE A 119 -22.20 -8.44 0.87
N TYR A 120 -21.07 -9.03 0.45
CA TYR A 120 -20.99 -10.48 0.26
C TYR A 120 -21.04 -11.26 1.58
N ASN A 121 -20.59 -10.70 2.70
CA ASN A 121 -20.75 -11.33 4.01
C ASN A 121 -22.22 -11.30 4.46
N VAL A 122 -22.96 -10.23 4.11
CA VAL A 122 -24.42 -10.18 4.34
C VAL A 122 -25.15 -11.22 3.49
N VAL A 123 -24.82 -11.33 2.20
CA VAL A 123 -25.39 -12.37 1.31
C VAL A 123 -25.08 -13.77 1.83
N LEU A 124 -23.87 -14.02 2.35
CA LEU A 124 -23.52 -15.30 2.97
C LEU A 124 -24.41 -15.64 4.17
N GLN A 125 -24.81 -14.66 5.00
CA GLN A 125 -25.76 -14.89 6.09
C GLN A 125 -27.13 -15.36 5.55
N PHE A 126 -27.55 -14.87 4.39
CA PHE A 126 -28.85 -15.24 3.83
C PHE A 126 -28.89 -16.72 3.41
N PHE A 127 -27.77 -17.30 2.98
CA PHE A 127 -27.67 -18.75 2.74
C PHE A 127 -27.93 -19.57 4.01
N PHE A 128 -27.56 -19.04 5.17
CA PHE A 128 -27.78 -19.71 6.45
C PHE A 128 -29.23 -19.58 6.94
N PHE A 129 -29.83 -18.40 6.78
CA PHE A 129 -31.21 -18.15 7.24
C PHE A 129 -32.30 -18.68 6.29
N ASN A 130 -32.04 -18.64 4.98
CA ASN A 130 -33.00 -19.00 3.93
C ASN A 130 -32.40 -20.04 2.95
N PRO A 131 -31.97 -21.22 3.43
CA PRO A 131 -31.28 -22.21 2.60
C PRO A 131 -32.12 -22.70 1.40
N GLU A 132 -33.45 -22.65 1.49
CA GLU A 132 -34.36 -23.00 0.39
C GLU A 132 -34.27 -22.06 -0.83
N ASN A 133 -33.66 -20.88 -0.65
CA ASN A 133 -33.49 -19.87 -1.70
C ASN A 133 -32.07 -19.87 -2.31
N GLU A 134 -31.29 -20.94 -2.15
CA GLU A 134 -29.90 -21.03 -2.62
C GLU A 134 -29.72 -20.56 -4.07
N ALA A 135 -30.56 -21.03 -4.99
CA ALA A 135 -30.47 -20.67 -6.42
C ALA A 135 -30.56 -19.15 -6.64
N LYS A 136 -31.49 -18.48 -5.95
CA LYS A 136 -31.69 -17.04 -6.07
C LYS A 136 -30.56 -16.24 -5.43
N LEU A 137 -30.01 -16.73 -4.32
CA LEU A 137 -28.84 -16.13 -3.69
C LEU A 137 -27.58 -16.26 -4.55
N LEU A 138 -27.43 -17.38 -5.27
CA LEU A 138 -26.37 -17.55 -6.28
C LEU A 138 -26.58 -16.60 -7.47
N ASP A 139 -27.83 -16.38 -7.91
CA ASP A 139 -28.14 -15.41 -8.97
C ASP A 139 -27.85 -13.96 -8.54
N LEU A 140 -28.22 -13.59 -7.31
CA LEU A 140 -27.86 -12.31 -6.70
C LEU A 140 -26.34 -12.14 -6.64
N THR A 141 -25.62 -13.19 -6.23
CA THR A 141 -24.16 -13.18 -6.17
C THR A 141 -23.56 -13.00 -7.56
N ARG A 142 -24.08 -13.72 -8.57
CA ARG A 142 -23.68 -13.56 -9.98
C ARG A 142 -23.93 -12.16 -10.48
N TYR A 143 -25.08 -11.56 -10.18
CA TYR A 143 -25.38 -10.18 -10.53
C TYR A 143 -24.34 -9.21 -9.96
N LEU A 144 -24.02 -9.35 -8.67
CA LEU A 144 -23.00 -8.54 -8.01
C LEU A 144 -21.60 -8.77 -8.60
N THR A 145 -21.18 -10.01 -8.83
CA THR A 145 -19.82 -10.33 -9.28
C THR A 145 -19.59 -10.16 -10.78
N ALA A 146 -20.62 -10.38 -11.61
CA ALA A 146 -20.51 -10.43 -13.07
C ALA A 146 -21.11 -9.22 -13.76
N ASN A 147 -22.31 -8.80 -13.35
CA ASN A 147 -22.98 -7.66 -13.98
C ASN A 147 -22.42 -6.35 -13.44
N ILE A 148 -22.38 -6.21 -12.11
CA ILE A 148 -21.89 -4.97 -11.48
C ILE A 148 -20.39 -5.02 -11.20
N GLN A 149 -19.83 -6.22 -11.07
CA GLN A 149 -18.41 -6.46 -10.79
C GLN A 149 -17.92 -5.86 -9.47
N VAL A 150 -18.76 -5.93 -8.43
CA VAL A 150 -18.39 -5.50 -7.07
C VAL A 150 -17.20 -6.34 -6.58
N PRO A 151 -16.11 -5.72 -6.09
CA PRO A 151 -14.96 -6.48 -5.61
C PRO A 151 -15.31 -7.38 -4.42
N VAL A 152 -14.83 -8.62 -4.47
CA VAL A 152 -15.07 -9.65 -3.44
C VAL A 152 -14.06 -9.62 -2.27
N THR A 153 -13.25 -8.56 -2.20
CA THR A 153 -12.12 -8.41 -1.25
C THR A 153 -12.49 -7.70 0.05
N GLY A 154 -13.76 -7.29 0.21
CA GLY A 154 -14.22 -6.66 1.44
C GLY A 154 -14.04 -7.57 2.64
N THR A 155 -13.60 -7.01 3.76
CA THR A 155 -13.37 -7.73 5.02
C THR A 155 -14.27 -7.20 6.14
N ASP A 156 -14.60 -8.07 7.08
CA ASP A 156 -15.25 -7.68 8.33
C ASP A 156 -14.25 -7.15 9.38
N ALA A 157 -14.73 -6.84 10.58
CA ALA A 157 -13.92 -6.35 11.69
C ALA A 157 -12.79 -7.32 12.10
N THR A 158 -12.91 -8.62 11.81
CA THR A 158 -11.85 -9.60 12.06
C THR A 158 -10.83 -9.69 10.93
N GLY A 159 -11.06 -8.99 9.81
CA GLY A 159 -10.22 -9.04 8.61
C GLY A 159 -10.55 -10.19 7.67
N ALA A 160 -11.66 -10.89 7.87
CA ALA A 160 -12.05 -12.04 7.05
C ALA A 160 -13.03 -11.64 5.93
N THR A 161 -12.84 -12.21 4.74
CA THR A 161 -13.70 -11.98 3.57
C THR A 161 -14.90 -12.93 3.54
N ALA A 162 -15.86 -12.68 2.66
CA ALA A 162 -16.98 -13.61 2.43
C ALA A 162 -16.49 -14.98 1.94
N LEU A 163 -15.44 -15.03 1.10
CA LEU A 163 -14.83 -16.28 0.66
C LEU A 163 -14.15 -17.03 1.81
N TYR A 164 -13.56 -16.29 2.76
CA TYR A 164 -13.01 -16.89 3.96
C TYR A 164 -14.12 -17.60 4.76
N TRP A 165 -15.20 -16.89 5.06
CA TRP A 165 -16.27 -17.47 5.86
C TRP A 165 -17.06 -18.54 5.14
N SER A 166 -17.22 -18.46 3.81
CA SER A 166 -18.05 -19.40 3.05
C SER A 166 -17.52 -20.84 3.04
N ILE A 167 -16.26 -21.07 3.43
CA ILE A 167 -15.66 -22.40 3.54
C ILE A 167 -15.10 -22.70 4.95
N SER A 168 -15.28 -21.82 5.95
CA SER A 168 -14.72 -21.97 7.30
C SER A 168 -15.32 -23.13 8.10
N THR A 169 -16.38 -23.77 7.60
CA THR A 169 -17.17 -24.87 8.18
C THR A 169 -18.08 -24.53 9.35
N LYS A 170 -17.85 -23.43 10.08
CA LYS A 170 -18.78 -22.91 11.07
C LYS A 170 -18.94 -21.39 10.98
N PRO A 171 -20.17 -20.86 10.92
CA PRO A 171 -21.42 -21.60 10.69
C PRO A 171 -21.59 -22.04 9.22
N PHE A 172 -20.76 -21.56 8.29
CA PHE A 172 -21.00 -21.74 6.86
C PHE A 172 -20.13 -22.82 6.21
N ALA A 173 -20.70 -23.56 5.28
CA ALA A 173 -19.97 -24.11 4.13
C ALA A 173 -20.88 -24.07 2.93
N VAL A 174 -20.63 -23.13 2.03
CA VAL A 174 -21.41 -22.88 0.82
C VAL A 174 -20.43 -22.88 -0.36
N PRO A 175 -19.96 -24.06 -0.80
CA PRO A 175 -18.92 -24.16 -1.83
C PRO A 175 -19.35 -23.56 -3.17
N SER A 176 -20.64 -23.61 -3.52
CA SER A 176 -21.20 -22.95 -4.71
C SER A 176 -20.99 -21.42 -4.68
N PHE A 177 -21.27 -20.78 -3.55
CA PHE A 177 -21.01 -19.36 -3.32
C PHE A 177 -19.51 -19.05 -3.25
N ALA A 178 -18.73 -19.89 -2.55
CA ALA A 178 -17.27 -19.77 -2.49
C ALA A 178 -16.63 -19.81 -3.89
N GLN A 179 -17.12 -20.69 -4.77
CA GLN A 179 -16.66 -20.78 -6.14
C GLN A 179 -16.90 -19.49 -6.91
N LEU A 180 -18.11 -18.91 -6.82
CA LEU A 180 -18.41 -17.63 -7.48
C LEU A 180 -17.49 -16.50 -7.02
N LEU A 181 -17.24 -16.40 -5.70
CA LEU A 181 -16.33 -15.39 -5.17
C LEU A 181 -14.88 -15.65 -5.61
N PHE A 182 -14.45 -16.92 -5.62
CA PHE A 182 -13.13 -17.29 -6.10
C PHE A 182 -12.96 -16.93 -7.58
N ASP A 183 -13.89 -17.32 -8.44
CA ASP A 183 -13.87 -17.03 -9.87
C ASP A 183 -13.89 -15.51 -10.14
N ALA A 184 -14.62 -14.76 -9.32
CA ALA A 184 -14.71 -13.30 -9.38
C ALA A 184 -13.45 -12.54 -8.94
N GLY A 185 -12.45 -13.20 -8.31
CA GLY A 185 -11.28 -12.47 -7.82
C GLY A 185 -10.75 -12.91 -6.46
N GLY A 186 -11.56 -13.58 -5.65
CA GLY A 186 -11.27 -13.88 -4.24
C GLY A 186 -10.09 -14.83 -4.04
N SER A 187 -9.25 -14.55 -3.05
CA SER A 187 -8.12 -15.41 -2.69
C SER A 187 -8.46 -16.23 -1.45
N VAL A 188 -8.29 -17.55 -1.54
CA VAL A 188 -8.37 -18.46 -0.38
C VAL A 188 -7.24 -18.21 0.62
N ASN A 189 -6.15 -17.56 0.19
CA ASN A 189 -5.00 -17.24 1.03
C ASN A 189 -5.11 -15.88 1.72
N THR A 190 -6.27 -15.25 1.67
CA THR A 190 -6.54 -14.02 2.43
C THR A 190 -6.37 -14.32 3.92
N ARG A 191 -5.60 -13.47 4.61
CA ARG A 191 -5.36 -13.58 6.04
C ARG A 191 -6.25 -12.61 6.80
N ASN A 192 -6.85 -13.10 7.88
CA ASN A 192 -7.56 -12.26 8.81
C ASN A 192 -6.57 -11.48 9.72
N ARG A 193 -7.09 -10.68 10.64
CA ARG A 193 -6.27 -9.88 11.59
C ARG A 193 -5.49 -10.72 12.58
N PHE A 194 -5.74 -12.03 12.66
CA PHE A 194 -4.99 -12.96 13.52
C PHE A 194 -3.86 -13.65 12.73
N GLY A 195 -3.65 -13.27 11.47
CA GLY A 195 -2.65 -13.86 10.58
C GLY A 195 -3.07 -15.20 9.98
N GLY A 196 -4.22 -15.75 10.35
CA GLY A 196 -4.71 -17.04 9.85
C GLY A 196 -5.40 -16.93 8.51
N ASN A 197 -5.17 -17.88 7.61
CA ASN A 197 -6.01 -18.10 6.44
C ASN A 197 -7.16 -19.06 6.77
N THR A 198 -8.08 -19.30 5.83
CA THR A 198 -9.26 -20.11 6.09
C THR A 198 -8.96 -21.56 6.47
N GLY A 199 -7.83 -22.11 6.01
CA GLY A 199 -7.39 -23.45 6.37
C GLY A 199 -7.22 -23.63 7.88
N SER A 200 -6.77 -22.57 8.58
CA SER A 200 -6.63 -22.60 10.05
C SER A 200 -7.98 -22.76 10.76
N GLU A 201 -9.05 -22.14 10.23
CA GLU A 201 -10.40 -22.28 10.80
C GLU A 201 -11.04 -23.62 10.42
N ILE A 202 -10.87 -24.10 9.18
CA ILE A 202 -11.36 -25.42 8.75
C ILE A 202 -10.80 -26.54 9.65
N ALA A 203 -9.54 -26.41 10.08
CA ALA A 203 -8.91 -27.39 10.96
C ALA A 203 -9.51 -27.44 12.37
N GLN A 204 -10.22 -26.39 12.81
CA GLN A 204 -10.59 -26.18 14.22
C GLN A 204 -12.09 -25.94 14.47
N ALA A 205 -12.89 -25.59 13.46
CA ALA A 205 -14.23 -25.02 13.65
C ALA A 205 -15.33 -26.02 14.05
N ASP A 206 -15.34 -27.23 13.49
CA ASP A 206 -16.26 -28.31 13.90
C ASP A 206 -15.50 -29.59 14.21
N ILE A 207 -15.30 -29.86 15.51
CA ILE A 207 -14.42 -30.92 16.02
C ILE A 207 -15.14 -31.85 16.99
N HIS A 208 -16.44 -31.60 17.21
CA HIS A 208 -17.28 -32.29 18.19
C HIS A 208 -18.52 -32.94 17.53
N GLY A 209 -18.68 -32.82 16.21
CA GLY A 209 -19.75 -33.42 15.41
C GLY A 209 -19.23 -34.20 14.19
N ASP A 210 -20.01 -34.23 13.11
CA ASP A 210 -19.59 -34.79 11.82
C ASP A 210 -18.55 -33.87 11.16
N THR A 211 -17.32 -34.34 11.08
CA THR A 211 -16.19 -33.55 10.57
C THR A 211 -15.92 -33.78 9.07
N THR A 212 -16.77 -34.55 8.39
CA THR A 212 -16.67 -34.81 6.94
C THR A 212 -16.65 -33.49 6.15
N LYS A 213 -17.47 -32.53 6.57
CA LYS A 213 -17.53 -31.18 5.99
C LYS A 213 -16.19 -30.44 6.07
N ASN A 214 -15.43 -30.62 7.15
CA ASN A 214 -14.09 -30.01 7.28
C ASN A 214 -13.12 -30.64 6.28
N VAL A 215 -13.15 -31.97 6.15
CA VAL A 215 -12.29 -32.69 5.19
C VAL A 215 -12.61 -32.25 3.75
N GLU A 216 -13.89 -32.09 3.42
CA GLU A 216 -14.33 -31.59 2.11
C GLU A 216 -13.89 -30.16 1.85
N MET A 217 -14.07 -29.24 2.80
CA MET A 217 -13.67 -27.84 2.62
C MET A 217 -12.15 -27.67 2.63
N MET A 218 -11.39 -28.49 3.38
CA MET A 218 -9.93 -28.48 3.28
C MET A 218 -9.46 -29.00 1.93
N LYS A 219 -10.12 -30.03 1.41
CA LYS A 219 -9.85 -30.52 0.05
C LYS A 219 -10.12 -29.42 -0.96
N TRP A 220 -11.25 -28.73 -0.84
CA TRP A 220 -11.57 -27.57 -1.68
C TRP A 220 -10.49 -26.48 -1.54
N PHE A 221 -10.12 -26.09 -0.32
CA PHE A 221 -9.09 -25.08 -0.04
C PHE A 221 -7.74 -25.43 -0.69
N VAL A 222 -7.25 -26.65 -0.51
CA VAL A 222 -5.99 -27.13 -1.12
C VAL A 222 -6.12 -27.19 -2.65
N GLN A 223 -7.27 -27.63 -3.18
CA GLN A 223 -7.56 -27.62 -4.60
C GLN A 223 -7.63 -26.22 -5.20
N HIS A 224 -7.81 -25.18 -4.40
CA HIS A 224 -7.87 -23.78 -4.83
C HIS A 224 -6.59 -23.00 -4.49
N GLY A 225 -5.48 -23.71 -4.26
CA GLY A 225 -4.17 -23.10 -4.02
C GLY A 225 -3.95 -22.63 -2.59
N GLY A 226 -4.70 -23.17 -1.63
CA GLY A 226 -4.57 -22.86 -0.21
C GLY A 226 -3.17 -23.11 0.35
N ASP A 227 -2.57 -22.10 0.97
CA ASP A 227 -1.29 -22.18 1.65
C ASP A 227 -1.46 -22.86 3.01
N VAL A 228 -0.75 -23.97 3.19
CA VAL A 228 -0.81 -24.78 4.41
C VAL A 228 0.46 -24.65 5.27
N HIS A 229 1.41 -23.83 4.83
CA HIS A 229 2.75 -23.67 5.42
C HIS A 229 2.93 -22.31 6.11
N ALA A 230 2.28 -21.28 5.58
CA ALA A 230 2.15 -19.95 6.17
C ALA A 230 1.83 -19.99 7.67
N LYS A 231 2.71 -19.42 8.50
CA LYS A 231 2.44 -19.22 9.93
C LYS A 231 1.58 -18.00 10.19
N ASP A 232 0.62 -18.12 11.09
CA ASP A 232 -0.18 -17.01 11.64
C ASP A 232 0.61 -16.25 12.72
N ASN A 233 -0.04 -15.26 13.35
CA ASN A 233 0.65 -14.37 14.28
C ASN A 233 1.07 -15.06 15.59
N ASP A 234 0.46 -16.20 15.93
CA ASP A 234 0.80 -17.03 17.09
C ASP A 234 1.76 -18.18 16.70
N GLY A 235 2.25 -18.20 15.45
CA GLY A 235 3.23 -19.15 14.94
C GLY A 235 2.66 -20.50 14.49
N MET A 236 1.33 -20.65 14.45
CA MET A 236 0.65 -21.85 13.98
C MET A 236 0.47 -21.79 12.45
N ASN A 237 0.43 -22.95 11.80
CA ASN A 237 0.03 -23.04 10.39
C ASN A 237 -0.96 -24.19 10.20
N VAL A 238 -1.60 -24.26 9.04
CA VAL A 238 -2.63 -25.27 8.74
C VAL A 238 -2.11 -26.69 8.96
N ARG A 239 -0.86 -26.98 8.58
CA ARG A 239 -0.26 -28.32 8.81
C ARG A 239 -0.14 -28.66 10.29
N ILE A 240 0.36 -27.74 11.11
CA ILE A 240 0.47 -27.91 12.56
C ILE A 240 -0.90 -28.15 13.17
N LEU A 241 -1.89 -27.31 12.81
CA LEU A 241 -3.25 -27.42 13.31
C LEU A 241 -3.92 -28.74 12.90
N VAL A 242 -3.77 -29.16 11.64
CA VAL A 242 -4.33 -30.44 11.17
C VAL A 242 -3.67 -31.63 11.88
N ASP A 243 -2.36 -31.60 12.12
CA ASP A 243 -1.68 -32.67 12.86
C ASP A 243 -2.15 -32.75 14.32
N MET A 244 -2.26 -31.60 14.99
CA MET A 244 -2.83 -31.50 16.34
C MET A 244 -4.27 -32.03 16.41
N MET A 245 -5.06 -31.79 15.37
CA MET A 245 -6.48 -32.13 15.32
C MET A 245 -6.78 -33.48 14.66
N LYS A 246 -5.77 -34.22 14.22
CA LYS A 246 -5.90 -35.48 13.45
C LYS A 246 -6.78 -36.55 14.12
N LYS A 247 -6.80 -36.62 15.45
CA LYS A 247 -7.67 -37.54 16.19
C LYS A 247 -9.14 -37.10 16.20
N LYS A 248 -9.40 -35.80 16.13
CA LYS A 248 -10.75 -35.22 16.16
C LYS A 248 -11.34 -35.03 14.76
N VAL A 249 -10.49 -34.81 13.76
CA VAL A 249 -10.87 -34.62 12.35
C VAL A 249 -10.14 -35.64 11.46
N PRO A 250 -10.53 -36.92 11.49
CA PRO A 250 -9.84 -37.97 10.76
C PRO A 250 -9.93 -37.76 9.23
N GLY A 251 -8.82 -37.97 8.53
CA GLY A 251 -8.74 -37.87 7.06
C GLY A 251 -8.29 -36.50 6.54
N MET A 252 -8.23 -35.49 7.40
CA MET A 252 -7.74 -34.15 7.06
C MET A 252 -6.24 -34.14 6.70
N ASP A 253 -5.45 -34.91 7.44
CA ASP A 253 -4.03 -35.08 7.20
C ASP A 253 -3.76 -35.73 5.83
N VAL A 254 -4.62 -36.66 5.41
CA VAL A 254 -4.54 -37.30 4.10
C VAL A 254 -4.74 -36.28 2.98
N VAL A 255 -5.61 -35.30 3.16
CA VAL A 255 -5.79 -34.18 2.20
C VAL A 255 -4.49 -33.39 2.06
N LEU A 256 -3.83 -33.06 3.17
CA LEU A 256 -2.58 -32.28 3.15
C LEU A 256 -1.38 -33.06 2.57
N VAL A 257 -1.36 -34.39 2.74
CA VAL A 257 -0.35 -35.28 2.16
C VAL A 257 -0.57 -35.46 0.66
N LYS A 258 -1.82 -35.68 0.24
CA LYS A 258 -2.18 -35.79 -1.17
C LYS A 258 -1.91 -34.48 -1.92
N GLY A 259 -2.07 -33.35 -1.22
CA GLY A 259 -1.95 -32.02 -1.80
C GLY A 259 -3.00 -31.82 -2.90
N ARG A 260 -2.75 -30.82 -3.76
CA ARG A 260 -3.66 -30.45 -4.84
C ARG A 260 -3.76 -31.49 -5.97
N GLY A 261 -2.73 -32.30 -6.18
CA GLY A 261 -2.64 -33.22 -7.33
C GLY A 261 -2.14 -32.55 -8.62
N LYS A 262 -2.24 -33.25 -9.77
CA LYS A 262 -1.86 -32.70 -11.10
C LYS A 262 -2.87 -31.64 -11.55
N ARG A 263 -2.37 -30.56 -12.17
CA ARG A 263 -3.19 -29.50 -12.77
C ARG A 263 -3.90 -30.00 -14.02
N GLU A 264 -5.15 -29.56 -14.20
CA GLU A 264 -5.86 -29.73 -15.47
C GLU A 264 -5.40 -28.65 -16.48
N GLU A 265 -5.50 -28.95 -17.77
CA GLU A 265 -5.12 -28.03 -18.84
C GLU A 265 -6.00 -26.77 -18.79
N GLY A 266 -5.40 -25.59 -18.65
CA GLY A 266 -6.11 -24.31 -18.49
C GLY A 266 -6.23 -23.78 -17.05
N GLU A 267 -5.76 -24.51 -16.04
CA GLU A 267 -5.68 -24.02 -14.66
C GLU A 267 -4.42 -23.16 -14.41
N CYS A 268 -4.58 -21.99 -13.78
CA CYS A 268 -3.48 -21.13 -13.35
C CYS A 268 -2.54 -21.85 -12.36
N GLU A 269 -1.24 -21.90 -12.63
CA GLU A 269 -0.25 -22.65 -11.83
C GLU A 269 -0.15 -22.20 -10.36
N ASN A 270 -0.55 -20.95 -10.04
CA ASN A 270 -0.55 -20.42 -8.68
C ASN A 270 -1.90 -20.67 -7.98
N CYS A 271 -2.96 -19.95 -8.37
CA CYS A 271 -4.27 -20.03 -7.69
C CYS A 271 -5.16 -21.18 -8.20
N GLY A 272 -5.01 -21.56 -9.46
CA GLY A 272 -5.76 -22.68 -10.05
C GLY A 272 -7.17 -22.42 -10.48
N ARG A 273 -7.44 -21.18 -10.88
CA ARG A 273 -8.58 -20.83 -11.69
C ARG A 273 -8.42 -21.35 -13.10
N ILE A 274 -9.51 -21.80 -13.70
CA ILE A 274 -9.58 -22.09 -15.13
C ILE A 274 -9.80 -20.76 -15.85
N GLU A 275 -8.89 -20.41 -16.75
CA GLU A 275 -8.89 -19.09 -17.41
C GLU A 275 -10.16 -18.83 -18.25
N ALA A 276 -10.79 -19.90 -18.76
CA ALA A 276 -12.05 -19.86 -19.51
C ALA A 276 -13.32 -19.67 -18.65
N LEU A 277 -13.26 -19.94 -17.34
CA LEU A 277 -14.37 -19.74 -16.38
C LEU A 277 -14.26 -18.42 -15.64
N ARG A 278 -13.20 -17.65 -15.89
CA ARG A 278 -13.08 -16.27 -15.43
C ARG A 278 -14.30 -15.52 -15.95
N ILE A 279 -15.13 -15.01 -15.03
CA ILE A 279 -16.19 -14.06 -15.39
C ILE A 279 -15.53 -12.99 -16.26
N PRO A 280 -15.95 -12.85 -17.53
CA PRO A 280 -15.26 -11.97 -18.46
C PRO A 280 -15.40 -10.56 -17.91
N GLN A 281 -14.28 -9.96 -17.54
CA GLN A 281 -14.18 -8.52 -17.62
C GLN A 281 -14.02 -8.20 -19.11
N ASN A 282 -15.17 -8.17 -19.79
CA ASN A 282 -15.41 -7.87 -21.20
C ASN A 282 -14.37 -8.37 -22.22
N THR A 283 -14.72 -9.45 -22.92
CA THR A 283 -14.44 -9.56 -24.35
C THR A 283 -15.48 -8.73 -25.12
N PHE A 284 -15.17 -7.45 -25.38
CA PHE A 284 -15.69 -6.77 -26.56
C PHE A 284 -14.55 -6.72 -27.58
N ALA A 285 -14.60 -7.62 -28.55
CA ALA A 285 -13.78 -7.55 -29.75
C ALA A 285 -14.21 -6.28 -30.52
N GLY A 286 -13.38 -5.23 -30.42
CA GLY A 286 -13.61 -3.96 -31.10
C GLY A 286 -12.90 -2.76 -30.47
N ALA A 287 -12.53 -2.84 -29.20
CA ALA A 287 -11.72 -1.82 -28.53
C ALA A 287 -10.66 -2.51 -27.65
N GLN A 288 -9.39 -2.18 -27.85
CA GLN A 288 -8.29 -2.69 -27.04
C GLN A 288 -8.41 -2.17 -25.60
N HIS A 289 -8.63 -3.04 -24.61
CA HIS A 289 -8.54 -2.72 -23.18
C HIS A 289 -7.51 -3.64 -22.48
N SER A 290 -6.29 -3.11 -22.38
CA SER A 290 -5.56 -2.86 -21.14
C SER A 290 -5.57 -3.87 -19.97
N PRO A 291 -4.42 -4.52 -19.66
CA PRO A 291 -4.23 -5.43 -18.52
C PRO A 291 -4.45 -4.79 -17.14
N LYS A 292 -5.17 -5.47 -16.25
CA LYS A 292 -5.24 -5.14 -14.81
C LYS A 292 -3.88 -5.26 -14.15
N MET A 293 -3.36 -4.13 -13.69
CA MET A 293 -2.04 -4.00 -13.09
C MET A 293 -2.17 -4.12 -11.55
N ARG A 294 -1.95 -5.31 -10.99
CA ARG A 294 -1.73 -5.51 -9.54
C ARG A 294 -0.51 -6.41 -9.33
N LEU A 295 0.59 -5.85 -8.82
CA LEU A 295 1.84 -6.54 -8.53
C LEU A 295 2.06 -6.57 -7.01
N ASN A 296 2.22 -7.77 -6.45
CA ASN A 296 2.70 -7.97 -5.10
C ASN A 296 4.23 -8.19 -5.13
N PRO A 297 5.02 -7.30 -4.50
CA PRO A 297 6.48 -7.39 -4.54
C PRO A 297 7.05 -8.57 -3.73
N ASN A 298 6.23 -9.23 -2.91
CA ASN A 298 6.58 -10.40 -2.09
C ASN A 298 6.24 -11.74 -2.75
N ASN A 299 5.16 -11.81 -3.54
CA ASN A 299 4.57 -13.10 -3.96
C ASN A 299 4.13 -13.20 -5.44
N ASP A 300 3.90 -12.11 -6.17
CA ASP A 300 3.24 -12.18 -7.49
C ASP A 300 4.19 -11.93 -8.68
N ALA A 301 5.43 -11.48 -8.45
CA ALA A 301 6.36 -11.15 -9.53
C ALA A 301 7.81 -11.55 -9.22
N THR A 302 8.31 -12.59 -9.89
CA THR A 302 9.75 -12.89 -9.99
C THR A 302 10.47 -11.96 -10.97
N SER A 303 9.72 -11.20 -11.76
CA SER A 303 10.19 -10.23 -12.73
C SER A 303 9.14 -9.13 -12.92
N PHE A 304 9.59 -7.89 -13.02
CA PHE A 304 8.72 -6.74 -13.24
C PHE A 304 8.78 -6.29 -14.72
N PRO A 305 7.70 -5.73 -15.31
CA PRO A 305 7.63 -5.36 -16.72
C PRO A 305 8.43 -4.09 -17.02
N LYS A 306 9.43 -4.19 -17.90
CA LYS A 306 10.24 -3.03 -18.32
C LYS A 306 9.39 -1.85 -18.76
N ARG A 307 9.92 -0.62 -18.74
CA ARG A 307 9.19 0.59 -19.13
C ARG A 307 8.56 0.47 -20.52
N SER A 308 9.33 -0.07 -21.48
CA SER A 308 8.87 -0.33 -22.86
C SER A 308 7.79 -1.41 -22.98
N GLN A 309 7.57 -2.18 -21.92
CA GLN A 309 6.61 -3.27 -21.82
C GLN A 309 5.49 -2.93 -20.83
N LEU A 310 5.43 -1.69 -20.34
CA LEU A 310 4.37 -1.26 -19.44
C LEU A 310 3.03 -1.39 -20.14
N PRO A 311 2.08 -2.16 -19.57
CA PRO A 311 0.75 -2.22 -20.13
C PRO A 311 0.06 -0.88 -19.89
N HIS A 312 -0.40 -0.24 -20.96
CA HIS A 312 -1.24 0.95 -20.83
C HIS A 312 -2.61 0.56 -20.28
N VAL A 313 -3.07 1.26 -19.24
CA VAL A 313 -4.41 1.06 -18.67
C VAL A 313 -5.34 2.18 -19.16
N SER A 314 -6.46 1.81 -19.78
CA SER A 314 -7.49 2.76 -20.21
C SER A 314 -7.90 3.65 -19.03
N GLY A 315 -7.98 4.97 -19.26
CA GLY A 315 -8.27 5.95 -18.20
C GLY A 315 -7.06 6.39 -17.37
N THR A 316 -5.88 5.82 -17.59
CA THR A 316 -4.62 6.27 -16.95
C THR A 316 -3.73 7.02 -17.94
N PRO A 317 -2.85 7.93 -17.49
CA PRO A 317 -1.88 8.56 -18.38
C PRO A 317 -0.94 7.54 -19.03
N GLU A 318 -0.46 7.86 -20.23
CA GLU A 318 0.54 7.03 -20.92
C GLU A 318 1.81 6.87 -20.06
N GLY A 319 2.32 5.65 -19.93
CA GLY A 319 3.50 5.34 -19.12
C GLY A 319 3.26 5.25 -17.61
N ALA A 320 2.00 5.32 -17.15
CA ALA A 320 1.65 5.09 -15.75
C ALA A 320 2.00 3.66 -15.30
N ALA A 321 2.62 3.54 -14.13
CA ALA A 321 3.00 2.30 -13.48
C ALA A 321 2.21 2.08 -12.17
N TRP A 322 0.91 2.37 -12.20
CA TRP A 322 -0.02 2.30 -11.07
C TRP A 322 -0.47 0.85 -10.78
N PHE A 323 0.50 -0.05 -10.59
CA PHE A 323 0.23 -1.47 -10.40
C PHE A 323 0.25 -1.95 -8.97
N TRP A 324 0.34 -1.06 -7.98
CA TRP A 324 0.33 -1.46 -6.57
C TRP A 324 -1.09 -1.57 -6.00
N GLY A 325 -2.09 -1.07 -6.74
CA GLY A 325 -3.52 -1.07 -6.39
C GLY A 325 -4.08 0.34 -6.27
N GLY A 326 -5.37 0.53 -6.56
CA GLY A 326 -6.00 1.87 -6.63
C GLY A 326 -6.04 2.66 -5.31
N SER A 327 -5.83 2.00 -4.17
CA SER A 327 -5.71 2.63 -2.86
C SER A 327 -4.26 2.77 -2.38
N ASP A 328 -3.28 2.44 -3.22
CA ASP A 328 -1.87 2.56 -2.86
C ASP A 328 -1.43 4.03 -2.76
N GLU A 329 -0.63 4.30 -1.72
CA GLU A 329 -0.07 5.61 -1.41
C GLU A 329 1.47 5.55 -1.22
N LEU A 330 2.07 4.35 -1.41
CA LEU A 330 3.50 4.11 -1.20
C LEU A 330 4.28 4.04 -2.52
N GLY A 331 3.62 3.72 -3.63
CA GLY A 331 4.25 3.60 -4.93
C GLY A 331 5.40 2.59 -4.91
N ARG A 332 6.57 2.98 -5.41
CA ARG A 332 7.77 2.15 -5.44
C ARG A 332 8.38 1.87 -4.07
N LEU A 333 7.96 2.54 -2.99
CA LEU A 333 8.35 2.15 -1.64
C LEU A 333 7.82 0.75 -1.26
N ASN A 334 6.79 0.24 -1.96
CA ASN A 334 6.35 -1.15 -1.83
C ASN A 334 7.47 -2.18 -2.15
N LEU A 335 8.50 -1.79 -2.91
CA LEU A 335 9.66 -2.64 -3.19
C LEU A 335 10.54 -2.87 -1.95
N LEU A 336 10.40 -2.05 -0.90
CA LEU A 336 11.11 -2.17 0.38
C LEU A 336 10.44 -3.22 1.27
N THR A 337 10.58 -4.48 0.84
CA THR A 337 9.98 -5.62 1.52
C THR A 337 10.77 -6.01 2.76
N THR A 338 10.12 -6.70 3.70
CA THR A 338 10.77 -7.16 4.93
C THR A 338 11.99 -8.05 4.64
N GLU A 339 11.92 -8.89 3.60
CA GLU A 339 13.01 -9.77 3.16
C GLU A 339 14.19 -8.97 2.60
N ARG A 340 13.91 -7.97 1.74
CA ARG A 340 14.96 -7.09 1.20
C ARG A 340 15.59 -6.23 2.29
N ILE A 341 14.79 -5.72 3.24
CA ILE A 341 15.28 -4.96 4.39
C ILE A 341 16.18 -5.81 5.27
N ALA A 342 15.75 -7.03 5.62
CA ALA A 342 16.54 -7.96 6.42
C ALA A 342 17.86 -8.29 5.74
N LYS A 343 17.83 -8.59 4.43
CA LYS A 343 19.03 -8.84 3.63
C LYS A 343 19.96 -7.62 3.57
N ALA A 344 19.43 -6.43 3.28
CA ALA A 344 20.20 -5.20 3.23
C ALA A 344 20.88 -4.90 4.57
N THR A 345 20.16 -5.11 5.67
CA THR A 345 20.67 -4.95 7.03
C THR A 345 21.82 -5.91 7.29
N GLN A 346 21.62 -7.20 7.02
CA GLN A 346 22.63 -8.24 7.22
C GLN A 346 23.87 -8.00 6.36
N ASP A 347 23.71 -7.61 5.10
CA ASP A 347 24.83 -7.44 4.16
C ASP A 347 25.64 -6.17 4.44
N ASN A 348 24.98 -5.10 4.92
CA ASN A 348 25.61 -3.79 4.97
C ASN A 348 26.02 -3.33 6.37
N VAL A 349 25.31 -3.66 7.45
CA VAL A 349 25.62 -3.16 8.80
C VAL A 349 26.69 -4.06 9.47
N LYS A 350 27.96 -3.75 9.21
CA LYS A 350 29.13 -4.54 9.63
C LYS A 350 30.01 -3.80 10.65
N THR A 351 30.05 -2.49 10.58
CA THR A 351 30.96 -1.65 11.36
C THR A 351 30.25 -0.81 12.42
N GLY A 352 28.94 -0.60 12.27
CA GLY A 352 28.16 0.30 13.12
C GLY A 352 28.40 1.77 12.83
N GLU A 353 29.16 2.11 11.78
CA GLU A 353 29.37 3.49 11.39
C GLU A 353 28.08 4.07 10.78
N VAL A 354 27.68 5.23 11.28
CA VAL A 354 26.47 5.95 10.87
C VAL A 354 26.84 7.27 10.22
N VAL A 355 26.25 7.55 9.06
CA VAL A 355 26.41 8.80 8.31
C VAL A 355 25.05 9.49 8.15
N PRO A 356 24.80 10.62 8.83
CA PRO A 356 23.65 11.47 8.56
C PRO A 356 23.72 12.06 7.15
N LEU A 357 22.57 12.15 6.48
CA LEU A 357 22.46 12.57 5.09
C LEU A 357 21.64 13.87 4.91
N ASP A 358 21.21 14.48 6.01
CA ASP A 358 20.49 15.75 6.01
C ASP A 358 21.46 16.93 6.17
N LEU A 359 21.20 17.98 5.40
CA LEU A 359 21.72 19.30 5.62
C LEU A 359 21.09 19.92 6.88
N PRO A 360 21.78 20.89 7.51
CA PRO A 360 21.11 21.81 8.41
C PRO A 360 19.91 22.47 7.71
N LEU A 361 18.77 22.59 8.41
CA LEU A 361 17.51 23.07 7.82
C LEU A 361 17.54 24.50 7.25
N ASN A 362 18.58 25.27 7.57
CA ASN A 362 18.84 26.61 7.04
C ASN A 362 19.82 26.62 5.84
N ILE A 363 20.16 25.45 5.29
CA ILE A 363 21.03 25.28 4.13
C ILE A 363 20.23 24.62 3.00
N PRO A 364 20.28 25.16 1.76
CA PRO A 364 21.01 26.36 1.34
C PRO A 364 20.52 27.66 1.98
N GLY A 365 21.48 28.56 2.30
CA GLY A 365 21.24 29.88 2.87
C GLY A 365 21.97 30.98 2.09
N PRO A 366 21.28 31.93 1.44
CA PRO A 366 19.82 32.04 1.32
C PRO A 366 19.17 30.89 0.55
N THR A 367 17.86 30.70 0.73
CA THR A 367 17.07 29.69 0.03
C THR A 367 16.96 29.99 -1.46
N PHE A 368 16.77 28.94 -2.25
CA PHE A 368 16.68 29.03 -3.71
C PHE A 368 15.22 29.06 -4.15
N PHE A 369 14.97 29.44 -5.42
CA PHE A 369 13.65 29.39 -6.07
C PHE A 369 12.55 30.18 -5.36
N GLY A 370 12.90 31.27 -4.67
CA GLY A 370 11.94 32.10 -3.93
C GLY A 370 11.28 31.40 -2.73
N ARG A 371 11.78 30.22 -2.32
CA ARG A 371 11.25 29.47 -1.18
C ARG A 371 11.55 30.22 0.12
N MET A 372 10.66 30.11 1.11
CA MET A 372 10.83 30.75 2.41
C MET A 372 12.03 30.16 3.17
N PRO A 373 12.90 31.01 3.78
CA PRO A 373 13.99 30.53 4.64
C PRO A 373 13.47 30.00 5.97
N MET A 374 14.24 29.09 6.60
CA MET A 374 13.95 28.64 7.96
C MET A 374 14.01 29.83 8.94
N LYS A 375 12.96 29.99 9.74
CA LYS A 375 12.95 30.83 10.93
C LYS A 375 12.97 29.93 12.16
N HIS A 376 13.85 30.22 13.11
CA HIS A 376 13.98 29.50 14.37
C HIS A 376 13.85 30.49 15.53
N ARG A 377 12.97 30.17 16.49
CA ARG A 377 12.76 31.01 17.67
C ARG A 377 12.75 30.13 18.92
N ILE A 378 13.67 30.42 19.84
CA ILE A 378 13.72 29.76 21.15
C ILE A 378 12.96 30.64 22.17
N LYS A 379 12.08 30.03 22.95
CA LYS A 379 11.27 30.67 24.00
C LYS A 379 11.57 30.05 25.35
N SER A 380 11.72 30.88 26.38
CA SER A 380 11.75 30.37 27.75
C SER A 380 10.33 30.08 28.25
N ILE A 381 10.12 28.89 28.80
CA ILE A 381 8.86 28.49 29.46
C ILE A 381 8.99 28.39 30.99
N GLY A 382 10.17 28.72 31.53
CA GLY A 382 10.47 28.67 32.95
C GLY A 382 11.97 28.77 33.22
N LYS A 383 12.37 28.80 34.50
CA LYS A 383 13.79 28.85 34.89
C LYS A 383 14.52 27.58 34.42
N GLY A 384 15.38 27.71 33.41
CA GLY A 384 16.13 26.58 32.84
C GLY A 384 15.32 25.69 31.89
N ALA A 385 14.14 26.14 31.44
CA ALA A 385 13.29 25.41 30.50
C ALA A 385 13.01 26.27 29.26
N PHE A 386 13.16 25.66 28.09
CA PHE A 386 13.02 26.33 26.80
C PHE A 386 12.29 25.40 25.81
N ASP A 387 11.40 25.99 25.03
CA ASP A 387 10.82 25.41 23.82
C ASP A 387 11.36 26.15 22.61
N ASP A 388 11.25 25.58 21.42
CA ASP A 388 11.51 26.29 20.17
C ASP A 388 10.37 26.12 19.15
N GLU A 389 10.34 27.04 18.21
CA GLU A 389 9.41 27.05 17.09
C GLU A 389 10.20 27.20 15.80
N ILE A 390 9.81 26.42 14.80
CA ILE A 390 10.43 26.39 13.48
C ILE A 390 9.35 26.66 12.44
N GLU A 391 9.62 27.62 11.55
CA GLU A 391 8.81 27.90 10.37
C GLU A 391 9.73 27.73 9.15
N LEU A 392 9.39 26.83 8.22
CA LEU A 392 10.17 26.60 7.01
C LEU A 392 9.27 26.16 5.85
N ASN A 393 9.75 26.34 4.63
CA ASN A 393 9.23 25.60 3.49
C ASN A 393 9.91 24.22 3.45
N THR A 394 9.14 23.15 3.34
CA THR A 394 9.66 21.76 3.43
C THR A 394 10.56 21.37 2.25
N GLN A 395 10.60 22.20 1.21
CA GLN A 395 11.46 22.07 0.05
C GLN A 395 12.69 23.01 0.11
N SER A 396 12.98 23.66 1.23
CA SER A 396 14.10 24.63 1.34
C SER A 396 15.46 24.02 1.72
N SER A 397 15.50 22.74 2.11
CA SER A 397 16.72 22.04 2.55
C SER A 397 16.69 20.58 2.05
N SER A 398 17.46 19.66 2.64
CA SER A 398 17.33 18.23 2.32
C SER A 398 15.87 17.80 2.43
N GLN A 399 15.35 17.17 1.37
CA GLN A 399 13.94 16.87 1.27
C GLN A 399 13.65 15.53 0.60
N TRP A 400 12.45 15.02 0.88
CA TRP A 400 11.67 14.15 0.04
C TRP A 400 10.53 14.95 -0.59
N ASP A 401 10.32 14.74 -1.89
CA ASP A 401 9.13 15.17 -2.61
C ASP A 401 8.10 14.04 -2.61
N GLY A 402 6.96 14.30 -1.96
CA GLY A 402 5.82 13.40 -1.91
C GLY A 402 5.03 13.40 -3.22
N PHE A 403 4.10 12.46 -3.38
CA PHE A 403 3.30 12.38 -4.62
C PHE A 403 2.35 13.56 -4.84
N ARG A 404 2.06 14.35 -3.79
CA ARG A 404 1.33 15.63 -3.89
C ARG A 404 2.21 16.78 -4.40
N HIS A 405 3.53 16.63 -4.46
CA HIS A 405 4.45 17.72 -4.83
C HIS A 405 4.30 18.15 -6.29
N PHE A 406 4.13 17.18 -7.19
CA PHE A 406 4.10 17.42 -8.64
C PHE A 406 3.05 16.53 -9.30
N ALA A 407 2.10 17.15 -10.01
CA ALA A 407 1.11 16.46 -10.83
C ALA A 407 1.66 16.20 -12.24
N ASP A 408 1.09 15.25 -12.97
CA ASP A 408 1.34 15.10 -14.39
C ASP A 408 0.85 16.37 -15.11
N PRO A 409 1.73 17.16 -15.77
CA PRO A 409 1.33 18.42 -16.39
C PRO A 409 0.30 18.26 -17.51
N LYS A 410 0.15 17.05 -18.09
CA LYS A 410 -0.86 16.81 -19.13
C LYS A 410 -2.26 16.65 -18.56
N THR A 411 -2.39 15.95 -17.43
CA THR A 411 -3.69 15.54 -16.87
C THR A 411 -4.09 16.33 -15.64
N GLY A 412 -3.15 16.98 -14.94
CA GLY A 412 -3.38 17.59 -13.65
C GLY A 412 -3.58 16.59 -12.51
N CYS A 413 -3.33 15.30 -12.77
CA CYS A 413 -3.47 14.23 -11.80
C CYS A 413 -2.12 13.86 -11.16
N HIS A 414 -2.17 13.51 -9.89
CA HIS A 414 -1.08 12.95 -9.11
C HIS A 414 -1.06 11.42 -9.24
N TYR A 415 -0.15 10.79 -8.51
CA TYR A 415 -0.04 9.33 -8.45
C TYR A 415 -1.39 8.67 -8.19
N ASN A 416 -1.68 7.59 -8.92
CA ASN A 416 -2.90 6.81 -8.76
C ASN A 416 -4.21 7.61 -9.00
N GLY A 417 -4.14 8.63 -9.85
CA GLY A 417 -5.32 9.35 -10.37
C GLY A 417 -5.91 10.40 -9.45
N VAL A 418 -5.25 10.78 -8.35
CA VAL A 418 -5.75 11.84 -7.45
C VAL A 418 -5.66 13.19 -8.17
N ALA A 419 -6.78 13.88 -8.34
CA ALA A 419 -6.81 15.16 -9.05
C ALA A 419 -6.24 16.29 -8.18
N SER A 420 -5.56 17.27 -8.80
CA SER A 420 -5.09 18.47 -8.09
C SER A 420 -6.23 19.21 -7.37
N ASP A 421 -7.43 19.23 -7.95
CA ASP A 421 -8.61 19.88 -7.37
C ASP A 421 -9.07 19.19 -6.07
N GLU A 422 -8.86 17.87 -5.94
CA GLU A 422 -9.15 17.14 -4.70
C GLU A 422 -8.23 17.63 -3.56
N ILE A 423 -6.95 17.81 -3.87
CA ILE A 423 -5.94 18.34 -2.94
C ILE A 423 -6.24 19.79 -2.57
N LEU A 424 -6.66 20.63 -3.52
CA LEU A 424 -7.02 22.03 -3.27
C LEU A 424 -8.25 22.16 -2.39
N ALA A 425 -9.29 21.34 -2.63
CA ALA A 425 -10.50 21.34 -1.82
C ALA A 425 -10.24 20.96 -0.35
N GLU A 426 -9.25 20.09 -0.09
CA GLU A 426 -8.80 19.77 1.27
C GLU A 426 -8.15 20.99 1.94
N ILE A 427 -7.29 21.72 1.23
CA ILE A 427 -6.59 22.91 1.75
C ILE A 427 -7.58 24.04 2.05
N GLU A 428 -8.53 24.32 1.16
CA GLU A 428 -9.56 25.33 1.39
C GLU A 428 -10.48 24.99 2.57
N GLY A 429 -10.66 23.71 2.89
CA GLY A 429 -11.35 23.25 4.09
C GLY A 429 -10.59 23.59 5.36
N ASP A 430 -9.27 23.37 5.37
CA ASP A 430 -8.39 23.63 6.51
C ASP A 430 -8.37 25.12 6.90
N ASP A 431 -8.30 26.02 5.93
CA ASP A 431 -8.29 27.46 6.20
C ASP A 431 -9.59 27.92 6.87
N LYS A 432 -10.74 27.35 6.47
CA LYS A 432 -12.06 27.64 7.07
C LYS A 432 -12.21 27.05 8.46
N ASP A 433 -11.60 25.89 8.72
CA ASP A 433 -11.63 25.23 10.03
C ASP A 433 -10.69 25.93 11.03
N GLN A 434 -9.56 26.50 10.58
CA GLN A 434 -8.68 27.34 11.41
C GLN A 434 -9.36 28.64 11.85
N GLU A 435 -10.22 29.25 11.03
CA GLU A 435 -11.06 30.39 11.43
C GLU A 435 -12.12 30.00 12.49
N GLN A 436 -12.61 28.76 12.48
CA GLN A 436 -13.61 28.26 13.43
C GLN A 436 -13.04 27.73 14.76
N CYS A 437 -11.73 27.44 14.85
CA CYS A 437 -11.10 26.88 16.06
C CYS A 437 -11.00 27.85 17.27
N HIS A 438 -11.59 29.05 17.19
CA HIS A 438 -11.81 29.94 18.34
C HIS A 438 -13.19 29.76 19.00
N GLY A 439 -14.03 28.84 18.52
CA GLY A 439 -15.36 28.56 19.08
C GLY A 439 -15.51 27.10 19.51
N ASN A 440 -15.87 26.87 20.78
CA ASN A 440 -16.30 25.56 21.28
C ASN A 440 -17.56 25.08 20.53
N THR A 441 -17.41 24.27 19.48
CA THR A 441 -18.52 23.51 18.90
C THR A 441 -18.15 22.04 18.67
N THR A 442 -19.00 21.16 19.18
CA THR A 442 -18.83 19.70 19.32
C THR A 442 -19.33 18.89 18.12
N ALA A 443 -19.38 19.48 16.92
CA ALA A 443 -19.77 18.74 15.71
C ALA A 443 -18.52 18.14 15.05
N ARG A 444 -18.25 16.84 15.28
CA ARG A 444 -17.24 16.10 14.50
C ARG A 444 -17.73 15.98 13.06
N LYS A 445 -17.24 16.85 12.18
CA LYS A 445 -17.35 16.71 10.72
C LYS A 445 -16.53 15.48 10.30
N GLU A 446 -17.06 14.66 9.40
CA GLU A 446 -16.29 13.56 8.79
C GLU A 446 -15.09 14.16 8.04
N ILE A 447 -13.88 13.97 8.59
CA ILE A 447 -12.64 14.36 7.92
C ILE A 447 -12.40 13.32 6.82
N LYS A 448 -12.54 13.72 5.55
CA LYS A 448 -12.12 12.86 4.43
C LYS A 448 -10.63 12.53 4.60
N PRO A 449 -10.22 11.26 4.46
CA PRO A 449 -8.80 10.90 4.56
C PRO A 449 -8.02 11.56 3.43
N ARG A 450 -7.02 12.37 3.79
CA ARG A 450 -6.12 13.02 2.83
C ARG A 450 -5.20 11.99 2.21
N ARG A 451 -5.32 11.80 0.90
CA ARG A 451 -4.51 10.80 0.18
C ARG A 451 -3.15 11.35 -0.24
N LEU A 452 -2.20 10.44 -0.43
CA LEU A 452 -0.84 10.69 -0.95
C LEU A 452 0.02 11.61 -0.08
N GLY A 453 -0.42 11.88 1.15
CA GLY A 453 0.34 12.67 2.10
C GLY A 453 1.61 11.94 2.53
N ILE A 454 2.64 12.72 2.87
CA ILE A 454 3.91 12.17 3.40
C ILE A 454 3.71 11.35 4.69
N ASP A 455 2.60 11.56 5.40
CA ASP A 455 2.19 10.74 6.54
C ASP A 455 1.94 9.26 6.18
N ALA A 456 1.52 8.97 4.95
CA ALA A 456 1.42 7.59 4.47
C ALA A 456 2.80 6.89 4.50
N TRP A 457 3.85 7.62 4.12
CA TRP A 457 5.23 7.12 4.15
C TRP A 457 5.75 7.07 5.59
N ALA A 458 5.44 8.06 6.42
CA ALA A 458 5.84 8.10 7.82
C ALA A 458 5.28 6.92 8.64
N LYS A 459 4.03 6.51 8.38
CA LYS A 459 3.40 5.34 9.01
C LYS A 459 4.12 4.02 8.69
N ARG A 460 4.79 3.94 7.54
CA ARG A 460 5.55 2.75 7.12
C ARG A 460 7.03 2.83 7.48
N GLY A 461 7.63 4.01 7.40
CA GLY A 461 9.07 4.23 7.40
C GLY A 461 9.73 3.84 6.07
N ILE A 462 10.92 4.39 5.82
CA ILE A 462 11.71 4.08 4.62
C ILE A 462 12.99 3.40 5.08
N VAL A 463 13.09 2.10 4.85
CA VAL A 463 14.30 1.33 5.15
C VAL A 463 14.62 0.45 3.96
N GLY A 464 15.88 0.45 3.51
CA GLY A 464 16.26 -0.28 2.31
C GLY A 464 17.76 -0.30 2.07
N ARG A 465 18.18 -0.95 0.99
CA ARG A 465 19.58 -0.89 0.56
C ARG A 465 19.82 0.43 -0.16
N GLY A 466 20.64 1.30 0.43
CA GLY A 466 21.11 2.51 -0.23
C GLY A 466 22.31 2.20 -1.12
N VAL A 467 22.39 2.86 -2.28
CA VAL A 467 23.52 2.76 -3.22
C VAL A 467 23.96 4.15 -3.62
N LEU A 468 25.24 4.47 -3.43
CA LEU A 468 25.81 5.75 -3.87
C LEU A 468 26.52 5.60 -5.22
N LEU A 469 26.17 6.44 -6.19
CA LEU A 469 26.96 6.69 -7.41
C LEU A 469 27.62 8.08 -7.31
N ASP A 470 28.94 8.10 -7.13
CA ASP A 470 29.73 9.34 -7.05
C ASP A 470 30.17 9.82 -8.43
N VAL A 471 29.20 10.36 -9.16
CA VAL A 471 29.37 10.88 -10.52
C VAL A 471 30.37 12.03 -10.54
N TYR A 472 30.41 12.86 -9.49
CA TYR A 472 31.32 14.00 -9.43
C TYR A 472 32.78 13.57 -9.42
N THR A 473 33.18 12.71 -8.48
CA THR A 473 34.57 12.22 -8.40
C THR A 473 34.92 11.31 -9.58
N TRP A 474 33.97 10.52 -10.07
CA TRP A 474 34.15 9.73 -11.28
C TRP A 474 34.44 10.61 -12.51
N SER A 475 33.67 11.68 -12.71
CA SER A 475 33.83 12.61 -13.85
C SER A 475 35.18 13.31 -13.83
N GLN A 476 35.60 13.78 -12.65
CA GLN A 476 36.92 14.40 -12.46
C GLN A 476 38.06 13.43 -12.78
N SER A 477 37.96 12.19 -12.31
CA SER A 477 39.00 11.16 -12.51
C SER A 477 39.13 10.73 -13.97
N ASN A 478 38.08 10.93 -14.79
CA ASN A 478 38.07 10.63 -16.21
C ASN A 478 38.36 11.87 -17.08
N GLY A 479 38.83 12.97 -16.49
CA GLY A 479 39.24 14.18 -17.23
C GLY A 479 38.08 14.92 -17.91
N LYS A 480 36.82 14.69 -17.48
CA LYS A 480 35.66 15.39 -18.02
C LYS A 480 35.61 16.81 -17.45
N SER A 481 35.43 17.81 -18.32
CA SER A 481 35.08 19.16 -17.88
C SER A 481 33.68 19.13 -17.27
N TYR A 482 33.59 19.28 -15.96
CA TYR A 482 32.35 19.13 -15.20
C TYR A 482 32.20 20.25 -14.19
N ASN A 483 31.18 21.09 -14.36
CA ASN A 483 30.81 22.14 -13.40
C ASN A 483 29.35 21.89 -12.95
N PRO A 484 29.11 21.59 -11.66
CA PRO A 484 27.77 21.36 -11.14
C PRO A 484 26.79 22.54 -11.34
N PHE A 485 27.29 23.77 -11.52
CA PHE A 485 26.51 25.01 -11.66
C PHE A 485 26.34 25.47 -13.12
N ASN A 486 26.66 24.60 -14.07
CA ASN A 486 26.28 24.74 -15.47
C ASN A 486 25.31 23.61 -15.83
N THR A 487 24.45 23.82 -16.83
CA THR A 487 23.62 22.74 -17.36
C THR A 487 24.51 21.62 -17.89
N HIS A 488 24.39 20.45 -17.27
CA HIS A 488 25.10 19.25 -17.67
C HIS A 488 24.21 18.04 -17.47
N HIS A 489 24.03 17.26 -18.53
CA HIS A 489 23.17 16.09 -18.55
C HIS A 489 23.96 14.86 -18.13
N ILE A 490 23.75 14.39 -16.90
CA ILE A 490 24.25 13.10 -16.44
C ILE A 490 23.41 12.02 -17.13
N THR A 491 24.02 11.28 -18.05
CA THR A 491 23.32 10.28 -18.87
C THR A 491 23.18 8.94 -18.14
N ALA A 492 22.29 8.07 -18.61
CA ALA A 492 22.21 6.68 -18.12
C ALA A 492 23.54 5.94 -18.27
N ALA A 493 24.26 6.19 -19.38
CA ALA A 493 25.57 5.60 -19.64
C ALA A 493 26.63 6.07 -18.61
N ASP A 494 26.56 7.32 -18.15
CA ASP A 494 27.43 7.83 -17.09
C ASP A 494 27.16 7.11 -15.76
N LEU A 495 25.89 6.91 -15.39
CA LEU A 495 25.53 6.18 -14.17
C LEU A 495 25.99 4.72 -14.21
N ILE A 496 25.81 4.04 -15.35
CA ILE A 496 26.29 2.67 -15.57
C ILE A 496 27.83 2.59 -15.49
N ALA A 497 28.53 3.53 -16.13
CA ALA A 497 29.99 3.58 -16.11
C ALA A 497 30.54 3.90 -14.71
N CYS A 498 29.88 4.80 -13.97
CA CYS A 498 30.19 5.12 -12.58
C CYS A 498 30.02 3.87 -11.70
N ALA A 499 28.85 3.20 -11.76
CA ALA A 499 28.59 1.97 -11.02
C ALA A 499 29.65 0.89 -11.33
N LYS A 500 30.04 0.73 -12.59
CA LYS A 500 31.11 -0.19 -13.01
C LYS A 500 32.46 0.19 -12.41
N SER A 501 32.83 1.47 -12.41
CA SER A 501 34.09 1.95 -11.83
C SER A 501 34.17 1.75 -10.31
N GLN A 502 33.01 1.77 -9.66
CA GLN A 502 32.85 1.53 -8.23
C GLN A 502 32.70 0.05 -7.87
N ASN A 503 32.69 -0.84 -8.87
CA ASN A 503 32.39 -2.27 -8.71
C ASN A 503 31.05 -2.54 -8.00
N THR A 504 30.03 -1.73 -8.32
CA THR A 504 28.71 -1.77 -7.67
C THR A 504 27.68 -2.45 -8.56
N THR A 505 26.99 -3.46 -8.01
CA THR A 505 25.85 -4.11 -8.68
C THR A 505 24.54 -3.54 -8.15
N LEU A 506 23.73 -2.98 -9.04
CA LEU A 506 22.40 -2.44 -8.74
C LEU A 506 21.38 -3.58 -8.60
N GLN A 507 20.41 -3.42 -7.70
CA GLN A 507 19.40 -4.41 -7.37
C GLN A 507 18.01 -3.78 -7.28
N THR A 508 16.98 -4.58 -7.56
CA THR A 508 15.59 -4.19 -7.35
C THR A 508 15.33 -3.81 -5.90
N GLY A 509 14.69 -2.66 -5.70
CA GLY A 509 14.39 -2.09 -4.40
C GLY A 509 15.53 -1.22 -3.83
N ASP A 510 16.63 -1.04 -4.57
CA ASP A 510 17.68 -0.10 -4.16
C ASP A 510 17.12 1.33 -4.07
N ILE A 511 17.62 2.08 -3.09
CA ILE A 511 17.44 3.52 -2.97
C ILE A 511 18.69 4.17 -3.57
N LEU A 512 18.54 4.76 -4.75
CA LEU A 512 19.64 5.29 -5.53
C LEU A 512 20.02 6.70 -5.05
N LEU A 513 21.26 6.88 -4.61
CA LEU A 513 21.82 8.19 -4.28
C LEU A 513 22.83 8.61 -5.36
N ILE A 514 22.66 9.80 -5.92
CA ILE A 514 23.58 10.36 -6.93
C ILE A 514 24.29 11.57 -6.35
N ARG A 515 25.61 11.50 -6.24
CA ARG A 515 26.43 12.68 -5.93
C ARG A 515 26.86 13.37 -7.21
N THR A 516 26.18 14.47 -7.50
CA THR A 516 26.41 15.37 -8.63
C THR A 516 27.54 16.36 -8.37
N GLY A 517 27.91 16.60 -7.10
CA GLY A 517 28.92 17.59 -6.71
C GLY A 517 28.35 18.99 -6.48
N TRP A 518 27.04 19.15 -6.56
CA TRP A 518 26.38 20.45 -6.35
C TRP A 518 26.68 21.02 -4.97
N LEU A 519 26.58 20.22 -3.91
CA LEU A 519 26.91 20.68 -2.54
C LEU A 519 28.39 20.98 -2.37
N ALA A 520 29.28 20.17 -2.94
CA ALA A 520 30.72 20.44 -2.92
C ALA A 520 31.03 21.82 -3.53
N HIS A 521 30.40 22.15 -4.66
CA HIS A 521 30.55 23.47 -5.29
C HIS A 521 29.89 24.58 -4.46
N TYR A 522 28.65 24.37 -4.00
CA TYR A 522 27.93 25.33 -3.16
C TYR A 522 28.71 25.73 -1.91
N PHE A 523 29.31 24.76 -1.21
CA PHE A 523 30.13 25.03 -0.02
C PHE A 523 31.44 25.76 -0.32
N SER A 524 31.94 25.70 -1.57
CA SER A 524 33.12 26.47 -2.00
C SER A 524 32.83 27.95 -2.27
N LEU A 525 31.56 28.33 -2.46
CA LEU A 525 31.16 29.70 -2.73
C LEU A 525 31.24 30.61 -1.51
N THR A 526 31.59 31.87 -1.74
CA THR A 526 31.50 32.94 -0.74
C THR A 526 30.03 33.28 -0.43
N SER A 527 29.78 33.94 0.69
CA SER A 527 28.44 34.42 1.05
C SER A 527 27.86 35.36 -0.02
N SER A 528 28.67 36.22 -0.64
CA SER A 528 28.19 37.12 -1.69
C SER A 528 27.79 36.37 -2.96
N GLN A 529 28.53 35.32 -3.34
CA GLN A 529 28.18 34.46 -4.47
C GLN A 529 26.90 33.68 -4.21
N LYS A 530 26.73 33.13 -2.99
CA LYS A 530 25.49 32.45 -2.58
C LYS A 530 24.28 33.38 -2.65
N THR A 531 24.40 34.60 -2.12
CA THR A 531 23.34 35.61 -2.20
C THR A 531 23.01 35.98 -3.65
N ALA A 532 24.03 36.25 -4.48
CA ALA A 532 23.80 36.59 -5.88
C ALA A 532 23.05 35.47 -6.62
N GLN A 533 23.38 34.21 -6.33
CA GLN A 533 22.73 33.08 -6.96
C GLN A 533 21.29 32.85 -6.47
N SER A 534 21.01 33.05 -5.18
CA SER A 534 19.64 32.96 -4.64
C SER A 534 18.66 33.98 -5.22
N GLN A 535 19.18 35.03 -5.86
CA GLN A 535 18.41 36.12 -6.48
C GLN A 535 18.10 35.86 -7.96
N PHE A 536 18.62 34.78 -8.55
CA PHE A 536 18.29 34.44 -9.92
C PHE A 536 16.82 34.04 -10.03
N ASP A 537 16.19 34.46 -11.14
CA ASP A 537 14.89 33.92 -11.52
C ASP A 537 15.00 32.41 -11.77
N LEU A 538 13.91 31.67 -11.57
CA LEU A 538 13.87 30.22 -11.72
C LEU A 538 14.55 29.70 -13.01
N ASN A 539 14.26 30.35 -14.15
CA ASN A 539 14.79 29.96 -15.46
C ASN A 539 16.22 30.45 -15.74
N ALA A 540 16.78 31.31 -14.89
CA ALA A 540 18.15 31.80 -15.01
C ALA A 540 19.17 30.90 -14.29
N HIS A 541 18.68 29.97 -13.45
CA HIS A 541 19.50 28.92 -12.89
C HIS A 541 19.95 27.92 -13.97
N THR A 542 21.11 27.29 -13.76
CA THR A 542 21.62 26.20 -14.59
C THR A 542 22.34 25.21 -13.70
N TYR A 543 21.98 23.92 -13.77
CA TYR A 543 22.56 22.91 -12.88
C TYR A 543 22.80 21.59 -13.59
N ALA A 544 23.86 20.91 -13.17
CA ALA A 544 24.10 19.52 -13.52
C ALA A 544 23.07 18.63 -12.81
N GLY A 545 22.60 17.60 -13.50
CA GLY A 545 21.70 16.61 -12.94
C GLY A 545 21.31 15.55 -13.95
N LEU A 546 20.37 14.67 -13.60
CA LEU A 546 20.00 13.55 -14.46
C LEU A 546 19.35 14.04 -15.77
N GLU A 547 19.75 13.46 -16.89
CA GLU A 547 19.13 13.73 -18.19
C GLU A 547 17.68 13.24 -18.21
N ALA A 548 16.73 14.05 -18.69
CA ALA A 548 15.33 13.66 -18.84
C ALA A 548 15.05 12.82 -20.12
N SER A 549 16.02 12.03 -20.59
CA SER A 549 15.90 11.22 -21.80
C SER A 549 15.17 9.90 -21.56
N ASP A 550 14.65 9.29 -22.63
CA ASP A 550 14.07 7.95 -22.57
C ASP A 550 15.06 6.91 -22.04
N SER A 551 16.34 7.05 -22.36
CA SER A 551 17.38 6.14 -21.86
C SER A 551 17.56 6.23 -20.34
N MET A 552 17.46 7.44 -19.76
CA MET A 552 17.47 7.62 -18.32
C MET A 552 16.19 7.08 -17.69
N LYS A 553 15.03 7.32 -18.32
CA LYS A 553 13.75 6.78 -17.87
C LYS A 553 13.77 5.25 -17.86
N ASP A 554 14.31 4.60 -18.89
CA ASP A 554 14.53 3.15 -18.95
C ASP A 554 15.47 2.70 -17.83
N PHE A 555 16.61 3.39 -17.63
CA PHE A 555 17.55 3.05 -16.57
C PHE A 555 16.92 3.10 -15.17
N LEU A 556 16.25 4.19 -14.82
CA LEU A 556 15.60 4.35 -13.52
C LEU A 556 14.45 3.35 -13.34
N TYR A 557 13.66 3.16 -14.39
CA TYR A 557 12.50 2.30 -14.33
C TYR A 557 12.87 0.82 -14.24
N ASP A 558 13.70 0.33 -15.16
CA ASP A 558 14.00 -1.10 -15.36
C ASP A 558 14.92 -1.69 -14.28
N ASN A 559 15.66 -0.84 -13.56
CA ASN A 559 16.38 -1.28 -12.35
C ASN A 559 15.46 -1.44 -11.13
N TYR A 560 14.23 -0.92 -11.19
CA TYR A 560 13.27 -0.95 -10.09
C TYR A 560 13.81 -0.34 -8.79
N PHE A 561 14.36 0.87 -8.87
CA PHE A 561 14.68 1.64 -7.67
C PHE A 561 13.42 1.97 -6.88
N ALA A 562 13.48 1.82 -5.56
CA ALA A 562 12.38 2.16 -4.66
C ALA A 562 12.18 3.69 -4.56
N ALA A 563 13.29 4.43 -4.62
CA ALA A 563 13.37 5.88 -4.60
C ALA A 563 14.72 6.33 -5.19
N ALA A 564 14.84 7.59 -5.57
CA ALA A 564 16.13 8.19 -5.92
C ALA A 564 16.30 9.56 -5.28
N ALA A 565 17.53 9.87 -4.85
CA ALA A 565 17.87 11.15 -4.28
C ALA A 565 19.24 11.63 -4.75
N CYS A 566 19.49 12.93 -4.66
CA CYS A 566 20.76 13.53 -5.04
C CYS A 566 21.11 14.74 -4.17
N ASP A 567 22.32 15.25 -4.37
CA ASP A 567 22.85 16.42 -3.67
C ASP A 567 22.57 17.75 -4.39
N ASN A 568 21.89 17.77 -5.55
CA ASN A 568 21.51 19.01 -6.22
C ASN A 568 20.11 19.49 -5.77
N ALA A 569 19.71 20.66 -6.26
CA ALA A 569 18.49 21.35 -5.84
C ALA A 569 17.25 21.05 -6.70
N ASN A 570 17.35 20.15 -7.68
CA ASN A 570 16.31 20.02 -8.71
C ASN A 570 16.26 18.62 -9.39
N PHE A 571 16.98 17.64 -8.86
CA PHE A 571 17.16 16.24 -9.31
C PHE A 571 17.71 16.04 -10.74
N GLU A 572 16.97 16.49 -11.74
CA GLU A 572 17.33 16.43 -13.16
C GLU A 572 18.31 17.53 -13.58
N ALA A 573 18.72 17.59 -14.84
CA ALA A 573 19.48 18.73 -15.35
C ALA A 573 18.57 19.96 -15.46
N TRP A 574 19.04 21.13 -15.03
CA TRP A 574 18.26 22.37 -15.09
C TRP A 574 18.80 23.34 -16.16
N PRO A 575 17.94 23.97 -16.98
CA PRO A 575 16.50 23.74 -17.08
C PRO A 575 16.16 22.41 -17.79
N PRO A 576 15.03 21.75 -17.46
CA PRO A 576 14.54 20.62 -18.22
C PRO A 576 14.02 21.08 -19.60
N PRO A 577 13.91 20.17 -20.59
CA PRO A 577 13.33 20.50 -21.89
C PRO A 577 11.93 21.13 -21.78
N SER A 578 11.12 20.59 -20.86
CA SER A 578 9.85 21.15 -20.40
C SER A 578 9.45 20.50 -19.07
N PHE A 579 8.53 21.09 -18.33
CA PHE A 579 7.95 20.44 -17.14
C PHE A 579 7.27 19.11 -17.48
N GLN A 580 6.64 18.99 -18.65
CA GLN A 580 5.99 17.76 -19.10
C GLN A 580 6.98 16.63 -19.39
N GLU A 581 8.16 16.96 -19.94
CA GLU A 581 9.17 15.96 -20.29
C GLU A 581 10.13 15.64 -19.14
N SER A 582 10.02 16.40 -18.04
CA SER A 582 10.85 16.28 -16.85
C SER A 582 10.86 14.89 -16.22
N LEU A 583 11.89 14.60 -15.43
CA LEU A 583 11.92 13.41 -14.58
C LEU A 583 10.88 13.53 -13.47
N HIS A 584 10.62 14.71 -12.92
CA HIS A 584 9.55 14.94 -11.96
C HIS A 584 8.18 14.46 -12.45
N ALA A 585 7.81 14.84 -13.68
CA ALA A 585 6.56 14.41 -14.31
C ALA A 585 6.47 12.89 -14.54
N SER A 586 7.62 12.20 -14.65
CA SER A 586 7.64 10.75 -14.86
C SER A 586 7.64 9.99 -13.54
N LEU A 587 8.48 10.39 -12.59
CA LEU A 587 8.74 9.64 -11.37
C LEU A 587 7.57 9.77 -10.39
N LEU A 588 7.10 10.99 -10.11
CA LEU A 588 6.12 11.23 -9.04
C LEU A 588 4.70 10.79 -9.46
N PRO A 589 4.05 11.40 -10.47
CA PRO A 589 2.66 11.08 -10.78
C PRO A 589 2.49 9.79 -11.59
N LEU A 590 3.44 9.43 -12.47
CA LEU A 590 3.26 8.22 -13.30
C LEU A 590 3.76 6.96 -12.62
N TRP A 591 4.89 6.99 -11.92
CA TRP A 591 5.49 5.77 -11.37
C TRP A 591 5.34 5.59 -9.87
N GLY A 592 4.99 6.66 -9.15
CA GLY A 592 5.01 6.65 -7.69
C GLY A 592 6.42 6.40 -7.16
N MET A 593 7.46 6.98 -7.77
CA MET A 593 8.85 6.87 -7.34
C MET A 593 9.27 8.16 -6.62
N PRO A 594 9.56 8.13 -5.31
CA PRO A 594 9.98 9.31 -4.56
C PRO A 594 11.28 9.94 -5.10
N ILE A 595 11.33 11.28 -5.02
CA ILE A 595 12.49 12.10 -5.38
C ILE A 595 13.04 12.75 -4.11
N GLY A 596 14.36 12.69 -3.92
CA GLY A 596 15.05 13.43 -2.86
C GLY A 596 16.04 14.44 -3.43
N GLU A 597 16.05 15.63 -2.83
CA GLU A 597 16.89 16.75 -3.25
C GLU A 597 17.69 17.30 -2.08
N LEU A 598 18.87 17.86 -2.38
CA LEU A 598 19.77 18.49 -1.42
C LEU A 598 20.24 17.55 -0.30
N TRP A 599 20.45 16.26 -0.58
CA TRP A 599 20.99 15.33 0.40
C TRP A 599 22.49 15.56 0.60
N ASP A 600 22.96 15.59 1.86
CA ASP A 600 24.40 15.71 2.17
C ASP A 600 25.12 14.39 1.94
N LEU A 601 25.70 14.25 0.74
CA LEU A 601 26.43 13.07 0.32
C LEU A 601 27.95 13.21 0.49
N GLU A 602 28.47 14.34 1.00
CA GLU A 602 29.92 14.60 1.04
C GLU A 602 30.63 13.66 2.02
N ARG A 603 30.10 13.51 3.24
CA ARG A 603 30.66 12.55 4.20
C ARG A 603 30.46 11.11 3.71
N LEU A 604 29.30 10.80 3.14
CA LEU A 604 29.00 9.46 2.65
C LEU A 604 29.97 9.02 1.56
N ALA A 605 30.27 9.88 0.58
CA ALA A 605 31.22 9.60 -0.49
C ALA A 605 32.62 9.29 0.03
N ARG A 606 33.10 10.02 1.05
CA ARG A 606 34.38 9.72 1.71
C ARG A 606 34.37 8.36 2.39
N VAL A 607 33.33 8.06 3.16
CA VAL A 607 33.19 6.77 3.87
C VAL A 607 33.11 5.61 2.86
N CYS A 608 32.35 5.75 1.79
CA CYS A 608 32.26 4.75 0.72
C CYS A 608 33.62 4.49 0.08
N LYS A 609 34.38 5.55 -0.20
CA LYS A 609 35.72 5.46 -0.78
C LYS A 609 36.72 4.81 0.16
N GLU A 610 36.73 5.19 1.44
CA GLU A 610 37.61 4.62 2.47
C GLU A 610 37.35 3.12 2.68
N LYS A 611 36.08 2.69 2.59
CA LYS A 611 35.68 1.28 2.74
C LYS A 611 35.68 0.49 1.43
N GLU A 612 35.94 1.14 0.29
CA GLU A 612 35.77 0.57 -1.05
C GLU A 612 34.39 -0.11 -1.24
N ARG A 613 33.35 0.46 -0.62
CA ARG A 613 31.99 -0.09 -0.59
C ARG A 613 30.97 1.03 -0.75
N TRP A 614 30.16 0.92 -1.79
CA TRP A 614 29.21 1.95 -2.21
C TRP A 614 27.75 1.58 -1.91
N THR A 615 27.55 0.58 -1.05
CA THR A 615 26.25 0.12 -0.58
C THR A 615 26.20 0.16 0.94
N PHE A 616 25.04 0.50 1.47
CA PHE A 616 24.80 0.64 2.92
C PHE A 616 23.32 0.35 3.22
N LEU A 617 22.99 0.14 4.49
CA LEU A 617 21.59 0.21 4.90
C LEU A 617 21.20 1.69 4.99
N LEU A 618 20.13 2.08 4.33
CA LEU A 618 19.56 3.42 4.44
C LEU A 618 18.29 3.35 5.27
N THR A 619 18.19 4.25 6.26
CA THR A 619 16.95 4.48 7.02
C THR A 619 16.54 5.93 6.86
N SER A 620 15.26 6.19 6.68
CA SER A 620 14.67 7.53 6.60
C SER A 620 13.29 7.52 7.27
N ALA A 621 13.03 8.56 8.07
CA ALA A 621 11.82 8.70 8.86
C ALA A 621 11.24 10.11 8.63
N PRO A 622 10.51 10.32 7.51
CA PRO A 622 9.90 11.60 7.22
C PRO A 622 8.89 11.99 8.30
N GLY A 623 8.67 13.29 8.47
CA GLY A 623 7.70 13.82 9.43
C GLY A 623 6.29 13.31 9.15
N ASN A 624 5.59 12.90 10.20
CA ASN A 624 4.20 12.46 10.13
C ASN A 624 3.24 13.66 10.05
N VAL A 625 3.24 14.34 8.91
CA VAL A 625 2.42 15.53 8.64
C VAL A 625 1.23 15.12 7.76
N PRO A 626 -0.01 15.10 8.28
CA PRO A 626 -1.19 14.65 7.53
C PRO A 626 -1.41 15.45 6.25
N GLY A 627 -1.34 14.77 5.09
CA GLY A 627 -1.43 15.42 3.78
C GLY A 627 -0.18 16.22 3.41
N GLY A 628 0.95 16.11 4.11
CA GLY A 628 2.15 16.85 3.75
C GLY A 628 2.61 16.54 2.31
N VAL A 629 3.03 17.56 1.55
CA VAL A 629 3.51 17.39 0.16
C VAL A 629 4.98 16.93 0.08
N GLY A 630 5.71 17.04 1.18
CA GLY A 630 7.11 16.67 1.30
C GLY A 630 7.57 16.76 2.75
N SER A 631 8.80 16.33 3.03
CA SER A 631 9.39 16.39 4.37
C SER A 631 10.91 16.35 4.31
N SER A 632 11.59 16.78 5.38
CA SER A 632 13.01 16.45 5.54
C SER A 632 13.15 14.91 5.62
N PRO A 633 14.20 14.35 5.01
CA PRO A 633 14.33 12.91 4.92
C PRO A 633 14.66 12.26 6.26
N ASN A 634 15.35 12.97 7.17
CA ASN A 634 15.84 12.40 8.43
C ASN A 634 16.53 11.05 8.17
N ALA A 635 17.49 11.08 7.26
CA ALA A 635 18.10 9.93 6.63
C ALA A 635 19.49 9.62 7.19
N LEU A 636 19.74 8.34 7.37
CA LEU A 636 21.00 7.78 7.85
C LEU A 636 21.47 6.67 6.90
N ALA A 637 22.77 6.63 6.64
CA ALA A 637 23.46 5.48 6.05
C ALA A 637 24.23 4.72 7.13
N LEU A 638 24.06 3.39 7.17
CA LEU A 638 24.67 2.51 8.17
C LEU A 638 25.55 1.45 7.49
N PHE A 639 26.78 1.28 7.99
CA PHE A 639 27.83 0.42 7.44
C PHE A 639 28.32 -0.68 8.37
#